data_AF-A0A1F7GIW0-F1
#
_entry.id   AF-A0A1F7GIW0-F1
#
_cell.length_a   1.000
_cell.length_b   1.000
_cell.length_c   1.000
_cell.angle_alpha   90.00
_cell.angle_beta   90.00
_cell.angle_gamma   90.00
#
_symmetry.space_group_name_H-M   'P 1'
#
loop_
_entity.id
_entity.type
_entity.pdbx_description
1 polymer ?
#
loop_
_entity_poly.entity_id
_entity_poly.type
_entity_poly.pdbx_seq_one_letter_code
_entity_poly.pdbx_strand_id
1 'polypeptide(L)'
;MAYFVEHAQSGVSGAITSIAQNMPAHQANDILIAHITVDSGTITIAGSSWAALPSAPTNPVTQGTISYLYYVLATGSTETLTLTTADAYTCGIYCYRDVDTTTPFDGVTPLHAGVGTATTTPVNSSVTTGTTDALVVFHIAQDSTTPQVLSDPGVMSIYNADSTGTTATTSSHQAAAWYIQRATGATPVANWSSSVSAVYVRITFALRNTSGGQIPAYVDDSTSPGTRLTCGHHVSTINNISYSASGSYVVTATINGKTLTQATAANGADFGINPYSNAVNSSAAATARTALTGPELVLTSGRDLSTGLICGSFIAGTPKMGAFGIGTIDQGGVVVRVASGANNWNAYQVAAKNSVPNPVQRCVFAIQAGYAGSDYDTGSSGSATTTSVTYIQFLRNAPSFSSTVYMSELHQVQTQIVAGGDTNNPVDTDGMSEIGQSFRLPVIQKVGSTGILSFVPIQIGGGDAVNFQIDAGSLQFPRRADTSKKELQYHAADNTIGISYAGKSGDVVKHTNSVVTSPTTYYWEINSAATSAATWDFTGLVIVGANVTLRNVMTFNSMAFSSCPTLNFSSCTITSATISRVPAGNDTLTTNGSTVISGSSINVTGVTAGNRWSSVSSPVIFENNTFTGSSTTGHAIRVTTAGTYSFAGNTFTAFGPVERTFLTSSSGINTSTDVITLDAVHGYTNGDPAYYQDQGGTQNVGLTDGNLYYVRSESSTTITLYDTAAHAISGGATGRANLTAAGAETHHLYSAGAAIYNNTGGSLTLNITSGGSTPSVRESDGSSTTINNAVTLKVTVVDTLGKPIQSAQTAIYKTSDNSELMNQDTETVTAGSFVIGIKYKILTIGSTDYTLIGASSNTVGLVFTATGVGTGTGTATNGTSSTTFNYISNTDIYLRVRKSSSGDTKYFVNDSTGTITSTGFTTTVTLIVDTIASA
;
A
#
# COMPACT_ATOMS: atom_id res chain seq x y z
N MET A 1 25.97 -10.81 -13.13
CA MET A 1 25.56 -12.02 -13.84
C MET A 1 25.62 -11.75 -15.32
N ALA A 2 25.69 -12.78 -16.16
CA ALA A 2 25.42 -12.59 -17.57
C ALA A 2 23.95 -12.18 -17.75
N TYR A 3 23.67 -11.25 -18.66
CA TYR A 3 22.29 -10.80 -18.91
C TYR A 3 22.05 -10.49 -20.38
N PHE A 4 20.78 -10.56 -20.78
CA PHE A 4 20.33 -10.18 -22.11
C PHE A 4 20.25 -8.65 -22.22
N VAL A 5 20.88 -8.07 -23.23
CA VAL A 5 20.88 -6.61 -23.47
C VAL A 5 19.84 -6.22 -24.49
N GLU A 6 19.98 -6.75 -25.71
CA GLU A 6 19.15 -6.40 -26.85
C GLU A 6 19.26 -7.51 -27.91
N HIS A 7 18.35 -7.49 -28.89
CA HIS A 7 18.39 -8.36 -30.05
C HIS A 7 18.12 -7.56 -31.33
N ALA A 8 18.59 -8.07 -32.46
CA ALA A 8 18.23 -7.58 -33.78
C ALA A 8 17.83 -8.74 -34.68
N GLN A 9 17.05 -8.43 -35.71
CA GLN A 9 16.42 -9.44 -36.53
C GLN A 9 16.40 -9.11 -38.00
N SER A 10 16.43 -10.17 -38.80
CA SER A 10 16.31 -10.12 -40.24
C SER A 10 15.61 -11.38 -40.73
N GLY A 11 14.75 -11.25 -41.72
CA GLY A 11 14.10 -12.39 -42.35
C GLY A 11 13.57 -12.02 -43.73
N VAL A 12 13.70 -12.95 -44.67
CA VAL A 12 13.23 -12.74 -46.05
C VAL A 12 12.69 -14.07 -46.60
N SER A 13 11.67 -13.97 -47.44
CA SER A 13 11.17 -15.10 -48.22
C SER A 13 12.05 -15.33 -49.46
N GLY A 14 12.57 -16.55 -49.61
CA GLY A 14 13.31 -17.00 -50.79
C GLY A 14 14.84 -16.90 -50.72
N ALA A 15 15.50 -17.43 -51.74
CA ALA A 15 16.96 -17.50 -51.86
C ALA A 15 17.61 -16.11 -52.01
N ILE A 16 18.76 -15.90 -51.36
CA ILE A 16 19.51 -14.64 -51.42
C ILE A 16 21.02 -14.90 -51.50
N THR A 17 21.69 -14.21 -52.43
CA THR A 17 23.12 -14.37 -52.71
C THR A 17 24.02 -13.69 -51.68
N SER A 18 23.59 -12.59 -51.05
CA SER A 18 24.32 -11.91 -49.96
C SER A 18 23.43 -10.87 -49.29
N ILE A 19 23.26 -10.95 -47.97
CA ILE A 19 22.48 -9.98 -47.19
C ILE A 19 23.15 -9.67 -45.84
N ALA A 20 23.39 -8.39 -45.58
CA ALA A 20 23.85 -7.91 -44.27
C ALA A 20 22.71 -8.01 -43.26
N GLN A 21 22.99 -8.61 -42.10
CA GLN A 21 22.01 -8.73 -41.04
C GLN A 21 21.99 -7.47 -40.17
N ASN A 22 20.81 -7.17 -39.63
CA ASN A 22 20.69 -6.17 -38.57
C ASN A 22 21.43 -6.65 -37.32
N MET A 23 22.18 -5.75 -36.69
CA MET A 23 22.97 -6.01 -35.49
C MET A 23 22.35 -5.32 -34.28
N PRO A 24 22.25 -5.98 -33.10
CA PRO A 24 21.81 -5.32 -31.87
C PRO A 24 22.84 -4.28 -31.43
N ALA A 25 22.46 -3.34 -30.55
CA ALA A 25 23.46 -2.52 -29.90
C ALA A 25 24.40 -3.41 -29.06
N HIS A 26 25.70 -3.23 -29.24
CA HIS A 26 26.72 -4.06 -28.60
C HIS A 26 28.00 -3.25 -28.41
N GLN A 27 28.85 -3.72 -27.51
CA GLN A 27 30.16 -3.14 -27.21
C GLN A 27 31.23 -4.22 -27.06
N ALA A 28 32.48 -3.79 -26.87
CA ALA A 28 33.59 -4.71 -26.62
C ALA A 28 33.28 -5.61 -25.41
N ASN A 29 33.61 -6.90 -25.55
CA ASN A 29 33.37 -7.98 -24.59
C ASN A 29 31.94 -8.51 -24.49
N ASP A 30 30.97 -7.94 -25.23
CA ASP A 30 29.66 -8.58 -25.36
C ASP A 30 29.78 -9.87 -26.17
N ILE A 31 28.98 -10.88 -25.81
CA ILE A 31 28.83 -12.11 -26.60
C ILE A 31 27.60 -11.95 -27.49
N LEU A 32 27.81 -11.99 -28.80
CA LEU A 32 26.73 -12.00 -29.78
C LEU A 32 26.47 -13.44 -30.22
N ILE A 33 25.20 -13.86 -30.21
CA ILE A 33 24.78 -15.18 -30.67
C ILE A 33 23.78 -15.03 -31.80
N ALA A 34 24.11 -15.56 -32.97
CA ALA A 34 23.23 -15.62 -34.13
C ALA A 34 22.54 -16.99 -34.17
N HIS A 35 21.22 -16.99 -34.09
CA HIS A 35 20.37 -18.15 -34.38
C HIS A 35 19.75 -17.95 -35.76
N ILE A 36 20.19 -18.75 -36.73
CA ILE A 36 19.75 -18.68 -38.11
C ILE A 36 18.94 -19.94 -38.40
N THR A 37 17.72 -19.76 -38.87
CA THR A 37 16.85 -20.86 -39.30
C THR A 37 16.54 -20.67 -40.77
N VAL A 38 16.63 -21.77 -41.51
CA VAL A 38 16.20 -21.86 -42.91
C VAL A 38 15.23 -23.01 -43.06
N ASP A 39 14.28 -22.86 -43.97
CA ASP A 39 13.30 -23.91 -44.27
C ASP A 39 14.00 -25.14 -44.84
N SER A 40 14.87 -24.95 -45.83
CA SER A 40 15.73 -26.00 -46.38
C SER A 40 17.09 -25.46 -46.87
N GLY A 41 18.02 -26.37 -47.21
CA GLY A 41 19.30 -26.00 -47.82
C GLY A 41 20.43 -25.64 -46.85
N THR A 42 21.49 -25.04 -47.40
CA THR A 42 22.69 -24.64 -46.64
C THR A 42 22.79 -23.12 -46.53
N ILE A 43 23.38 -22.65 -45.42
CA ILE A 43 23.79 -21.26 -45.31
C ILE A 43 25.30 -21.14 -45.45
N THR A 44 25.75 -19.98 -45.91
CA THR A 44 27.15 -19.56 -45.80
C THR A 44 27.17 -18.22 -45.11
N ILE A 45 28.02 -18.07 -44.09
CA ILE A 45 28.25 -16.80 -43.42
C ILE A 45 29.56 -16.19 -43.93
N ALA A 46 29.56 -14.89 -44.22
CA ALA A 46 30.75 -14.14 -44.56
C ALA A 46 31.15 -13.27 -43.35
N GLY A 47 32.34 -13.55 -42.81
CA GLY A 47 32.91 -12.90 -41.63
C GLY A 47 33.77 -13.89 -40.84
N SER A 48 35.09 -13.71 -40.84
CA SER A 48 36.05 -14.68 -40.27
C SER A 48 36.05 -14.78 -38.74
N SER A 49 35.31 -13.92 -38.04
CA SER A 49 35.27 -13.84 -36.56
C SER A 49 34.15 -14.66 -35.91
N TRP A 50 33.13 -15.08 -36.67
CA TRP A 50 32.02 -15.87 -36.14
C TRP A 50 32.36 -17.36 -36.10
N ALA A 51 32.26 -17.95 -34.91
CA ALA A 51 32.52 -19.37 -34.68
C ALA A 51 31.22 -20.13 -34.45
N ALA A 52 31.18 -21.41 -34.83
CA ALA A 52 30.08 -22.28 -34.45
C ALA A 52 30.01 -22.41 -32.92
N LEU A 53 28.80 -22.49 -32.36
CA LEU A 53 28.61 -22.60 -30.92
C LEU A 53 29.35 -23.83 -30.35
N PRO A 54 30.18 -23.71 -29.30
CA PRO A 54 31.02 -24.81 -28.81
C PRO A 54 30.17 -25.94 -28.23
N SER A 55 30.57 -27.19 -28.46
CA SER A 55 29.85 -28.38 -27.96
C SER A 55 28.36 -28.45 -28.31
N ALA A 56 27.88 -27.57 -29.21
CA ALA A 56 26.61 -27.74 -29.85
C ALA A 56 26.64 -29.03 -30.69
N PRO A 57 25.47 -29.59 -31.01
CA PRO A 57 25.40 -30.69 -31.96
C PRO A 57 25.98 -30.29 -33.30
N THR A 58 26.24 -31.24 -34.20
CA THR A 58 26.67 -30.95 -35.58
C THR A 58 25.87 -29.78 -36.13
N ASN A 59 26.53 -28.65 -36.40
CA ASN A 59 25.91 -27.49 -37.04
C ASN A 59 25.89 -27.78 -38.56
N PRO A 60 24.71 -27.91 -39.20
CA PRO A 60 23.38 -27.58 -38.70
C PRO A 60 22.60 -28.70 -37.99
N VAL A 61 21.65 -28.29 -37.14
CA VAL A 61 20.63 -29.17 -36.57
C VAL A 61 19.41 -29.22 -37.50
N THR A 62 19.03 -30.43 -37.94
CA THR A 62 18.04 -30.63 -39.02
C THR A 62 16.88 -31.52 -38.59
N GLN A 63 15.66 -31.11 -38.87
CA GLN A 63 14.49 -31.98 -39.03
C GLN A 63 13.40 -31.15 -39.70
N GLY A 64 13.11 -31.40 -40.97
CA GLY A 64 12.23 -30.51 -41.75
C GLY A 64 12.86 -29.13 -41.95
N THR A 65 12.88 -28.31 -40.89
CA THR A 65 13.59 -27.03 -40.76
C THR A 65 15.03 -27.22 -40.27
N ILE A 66 15.92 -26.27 -40.60
CA ILE A 66 17.36 -26.35 -40.32
C ILE A 66 17.79 -25.13 -39.49
N SER A 67 18.48 -25.35 -38.36
CA SER A 67 19.03 -24.26 -37.53
C SER A 67 20.55 -24.30 -37.42
N TYR A 68 21.15 -23.12 -37.55
CA TYR A 68 22.58 -22.86 -37.39
C TYR A 68 22.80 -21.85 -36.26
N LEU A 69 23.76 -22.15 -35.37
CA LEU A 69 24.15 -21.24 -34.29
C LEU A 69 25.62 -20.86 -34.41
N TYR A 70 25.83 -19.55 -34.41
CA TYR A 70 27.16 -18.95 -34.38
C TYR A 70 27.25 -17.96 -33.22
N TYR A 71 28.46 -17.75 -32.73
CA TYR A 71 28.73 -16.71 -31.76
C TYR A 71 30.00 -15.94 -32.13
N VAL A 72 30.11 -14.72 -31.62
CA VAL A 72 31.32 -13.91 -31.68
C VAL A 72 31.48 -13.15 -30.37
N LEU A 73 32.72 -13.02 -29.91
CA LEU A 73 33.09 -12.07 -28.86
C LEU A 73 33.31 -10.71 -29.54
N ALA A 74 32.44 -9.76 -29.25
CA ALA A 74 32.51 -8.45 -29.85
C ALA A 74 33.79 -7.71 -29.44
N THR A 75 34.48 -7.15 -30.42
CA THR A 75 35.71 -6.36 -30.20
C THR A 75 35.41 -4.86 -30.02
N GLY A 76 34.18 -4.45 -30.33
CA GLY A 76 33.69 -3.07 -30.29
C GLY A 76 32.20 -3.03 -30.61
N SER A 77 31.73 -1.97 -31.28
CA SER A 77 30.32 -1.79 -31.70
C SER A 77 30.10 -1.94 -33.21
N THR A 78 31.08 -2.48 -33.92
CA THR A 78 31.12 -2.52 -35.40
C THR A 78 31.04 -3.95 -35.95
N GLU A 79 30.67 -4.94 -35.14
CA GLU A 79 30.56 -6.31 -35.63
C GLU A 79 29.48 -6.39 -36.70
N THR A 80 29.71 -7.24 -37.70
CA THR A 80 28.77 -7.45 -38.81
C THR A 80 28.60 -8.93 -39.09
N LEU A 81 27.44 -9.30 -39.62
CA LEU A 81 27.16 -10.65 -40.12
C LEU A 81 26.53 -10.53 -41.50
N THR A 82 27.10 -11.21 -42.48
CA THR A 82 26.51 -11.32 -43.83
C THR A 82 26.18 -12.77 -44.11
N LEU A 83 24.97 -13.02 -44.64
CA LEU A 83 24.46 -14.36 -44.90
C LEU A 83 24.19 -14.57 -46.39
N THR A 84 24.41 -15.80 -46.86
CA THR A 84 23.96 -16.33 -48.14
C THR A 84 23.12 -17.57 -47.85
N THR A 85 21.93 -17.67 -48.45
CA THR A 85 20.98 -18.78 -48.26
C THR A 85 20.33 -19.16 -49.58
N ALA A 86 20.02 -20.45 -49.74
CA ALA A 86 19.28 -20.96 -50.89
C ALA A 86 17.74 -20.94 -50.69
N ASP A 87 17.26 -20.51 -49.52
CA ASP A 87 15.85 -20.57 -49.16
C ASP A 87 15.44 -19.46 -48.15
N ALA A 88 14.14 -19.39 -47.85
CA ALA A 88 13.59 -18.51 -46.82
C ALA A 88 14.29 -18.70 -45.48
N TYR A 89 14.55 -17.59 -44.80
CA TYR A 89 15.33 -17.59 -43.57
C TYR A 89 14.83 -16.59 -42.53
N THR A 90 15.14 -16.89 -41.28
CA THR A 90 15.02 -16.00 -40.13
C THR A 90 16.34 -16.00 -39.39
N CYS A 91 16.87 -14.82 -39.08
CA CYS A 91 18.08 -14.65 -38.28
C CYS A 91 17.75 -13.73 -37.10
N GLY A 92 17.89 -14.27 -35.88
CA GLY A 92 17.95 -13.49 -34.65
C GLY A 92 19.38 -13.40 -34.15
N ILE A 93 19.86 -12.17 -33.92
CA ILE A 93 21.16 -11.91 -33.29
C ILE A 93 20.90 -11.33 -31.91
N TYR A 94 21.36 -12.02 -30.87
CA TYR A 94 21.12 -11.69 -29.47
C TYR A 94 22.43 -11.25 -28.81
N CYS A 95 22.38 -10.13 -28.09
CA CYS A 95 23.52 -9.59 -27.36
C CYS A 95 23.42 -9.93 -25.87
N TYR A 96 24.46 -10.56 -25.35
CA TYR A 96 24.62 -10.87 -23.93
C TYR A 96 25.84 -10.16 -23.38
N ARG A 97 25.68 -9.54 -22.22
CA ARG A 97 26.75 -8.80 -21.53
C ARG A 97 27.11 -9.48 -20.22
N ASP A 98 28.29 -9.13 -19.70
CA ASP A 98 28.85 -9.65 -18.46
C ASP A 98 29.00 -11.18 -18.48
N VAL A 99 29.26 -11.71 -19.66
CA VAL A 99 29.62 -13.12 -19.89
C VAL A 99 31.12 -13.28 -19.66
N ASP A 100 31.55 -14.42 -19.11
CA ASP A 100 32.97 -14.78 -19.06
C ASP A 100 33.55 -14.83 -20.49
N THR A 101 34.48 -13.93 -20.82
CA THR A 101 35.06 -13.82 -22.16
C THR A 101 36.08 -14.92 -22.47
N THR A 102 36.51 -15.70 -21.47
CA THR A 102 37.49 -16.78 -21.62
C THR A 102 36.82 -18.14 -21.81
N THR A 103 35.78 -18.42 -21.00
CA THR A 103 35.00 -19.65 -21.06
C THR A 103 33.50 -19.35 -21.04
N PRO A 104 32.95 -18.73 -22.10
CA PRO A 104 31.59 -18.17 -22.08
C PRO A 104 30.48 -19.20 -21.85
N PHE A 105 30.68 -20.46 -22.22
CA PHE A 105 29.65 -21.50 -22.16
C PHE A 105 29.87 -22.45 -20.99
N ASP A 106 28.84 -22.60 -20.15
CA ASP A 106 28.87 -23.50 -18.98
C ASP A 106 28.17 -24.84 -19.24
N GLY A 107 27.45 -24.93 -20.34
CA GLY A 107 26.76 -26.13 -20.78
C GLY A 107 25.98 -25.85 -22.05
N VAL A 108 25.99 -26.80 -22.99
CA VAL A 108 25.22 -26.74 -24.23
C VAL A 108 24.56 -28.11 -24.42
N THR A 109 23.26 -28.15 -24.68
CA THR A 109 22.55 -29.43 -24.88
C THR A 109 22.98 -30.12 -26.17
N PRO A 110 23.18 -31.46 -26.17
CA PRO A 110 23.21 -32.26 -27.38
C PRO A 110 21.78 -32.52 -27.90
N LEU A 111 21.44 -31.86 -29.02
CA LEU A 111 20.44 -32.16 -30.07
C LEU A 111 19.04 -32.56 -29.61
N HIS A 112 18.02 -31.76 -29.95
CA HIS A 112 16.66 -32.29 -30.13
C HIS A 112 15.97 -31.66 -31.32
N ALA A 113 15.89 -32.47 -32.38
CA ALA A 113 14.94 -32.29 -33.45
C ALA A 113 13.76 -33.25 -33.14
N GLY A 114 12.56 -32.71 -32.91
CA GLY A 114 11.36 -33.51 -32.72
C GLY A 114 10.16 -33.05 -33.56
N VAL A 115 9.23 -33.97 -33.80
CA VAL A 115 7.92 -33.63 -34.37
C VAL A 115 6.94 -33.47 -33.21
N GLY A 116 6.35 -32.28 -33.08
CA GLY A 116 5.28 -32.02 -32.12
C GLY A 116 4.00 -32.72 -32.57
N THR A 117 3.35 -33.46 -31.66
CA THR A 117 2.03 -34.04 -31.92
C THR A 117 0.96 -33.24 -31.18
N ALA A 118 -0.32 -33.46 -31.50
CA ALA A 118 -1.45 -32.78 -30.86
C ALA A 118 -1.50 -32.90 -29.32
N THR A 119 -0.74 -33.83 -28.73
CA THR A 119 -0.78 -34.17 -27.31
C THR A 119 0.49 -33.79 -26.55
N THR A 120 1.48 -33.17 -27.20
CA THR A 120 2.75 -32.80 -26.55
C THR A 120 3.19 -31.38 -26.92
N THR A 121 3.64 -30.62 -25.93
CA THR A 121 4.32 -29.33 -26.12
C THR A 121 5.81 -29.56 -26.36
N PRO A 122 6.48 -28.75 -27.22
CA PRO A 122 7.94 -28.79 -27.29
C PRO A 122 8.54 -28.36 -25.94
N VAL A 123 9.51 -29.11 -25.44
CA VAL A 123 10.20 -28.90 -24.17
C VAL A 123 11.70 -28.88 -24.40
N ASN A 124 12.38 -27.79 -24.05
CA ASN A 124 13.84 -27.73 -24.10
C ASN A 124 14.47 -28.75 -23.15
N SER A 125 15.61 -29.33 -23.53
CA SER A 125 16.37 -30.18 -22.63
C SER A 125 17.14 -29.33 -21.61
N SER A 126 17.32 -29.89 -20.42
CA SER A 126 18.17 -29.31 -19.36
C SER A 126 19.65 -29.34 -19.77
N VAL A 127 20.41 -28.33 -19.36
CA VAL A 127 21.89 -28.37 -19.33
C VAL A 127 22.37 -28.50 -17.89
N THR A 128 23.59 -28.97 -17.69
CA THR A 128 24.23 -28.93 -16.37
C THR A 128 25.18 -27.74 -16.31
N THR A 129 24.96 -26.85 -15.34
CA THR A 129 25.85 -25.72 -15.04
C THR A 129 26.90 -26.11 -13.99
N GLY A 130 28.15 -25.74 -14.23
CA GLY A 130 29.26 -25.88 -13.27
C GLY A 130 29.51 -24.61 -12.44
N THR A 131 28.88 -23.50 -12.81
CA THR A 131 28.96 -22.20 -12.14
C THR A 131 27.59 -21.78 -11.60
N THR A 132 27.60 -21.06 -10.48
CA THR A 132 26.39 -20.43 -9.92
C THR A 132 26.03 -19.20 -10.75
N ASP A 133 24.75 -18.82 -10.73
CA ASP A 133 24.23 -17.60 -11.37
C ASP A 133 24.46 -17.54 -12.89
N ALA A 134 24.37 -18.69 -13.56
CA ALA A 134 24.50 -18.80 -15.00
C ALA A 134 23.22 -18.37 -15.72
N LEU A 135 23.37 -17.66 -16.84
CA LEU A 135 22.24 -17.29 -17.71
C LEU A 135 21.92 -18.44 -18.65
N VAL A 136 20.75 -19.05 -18.50
CA VAL A 136 20.27 -20.11 -19.38
C VAL A 136 19.44 -19.48 -20.49
N VAL A 137 19.74 -19.85 -21.74
CA VAL A 137 19.02 -19.38 -22.92
C VAL A 137 18.37 -20.58 -23.61
N PHE A 138 17.10 -20.40 -23.96
CA PHE A 138 16.30 -21.39 -24.67
C PHE A 138 15.91 -20.84 -26.03
N HIS A 139 16.34 -21.53 -27.08
CA HIS A 139 15.94 -21.25 -28.45
C HIS A 139 15.06 -22.38 -28.99
N ILE A 140 14.12 -21.99 -29.83
CA ILE A 140 13.32 -22.90 -30.63
C ILE A 140 13.16 -22.34 -32.05
N ALA A 141 13.21 -23.22 -33.02
CA ALA A 141 12.80 -22.98 -34.38
C ALA A 141 11.70 -23.99 -34.76
N GLN A 142 10.73 -23.56 -35.56
CA GLN A 142 9.60 -24.40 -35.93
C GLN A 142 9.17 -24.11 -37.37
N ASP A 143 8.83 -25.17 -38.11
CA ASP A 143 8.17 -25.12 -39.41
C ASP A 143 6.65 -24.97 -39.17
N SER A 144 6.05 -23.89 -39.70
CA SER A 144 4.60 -23.52 -39.70
C SER A 144 4.15 -22.33 -38.83
N THR A 145 4.49 -22.27 -37.53
CA THR A 145 3.94 -21.21 -36.65
C THR A 145 4.96 -20.75 -35.62
N THR A 146 4.87 -19.47 -35.26
CA THR A 146 5.73 -18.84 -34.25
C THR A 146 5.52 -19.45 -32.85
N PRO A 147 6.51 -20.21 -32.32
CA PRO A 147 6.41 -20.85 -31.00
C PRO A 147 6.46 -19.81 -29.89
N GLN A 148 5.82 -20.08 -28.75
CA GLN A 148 5.73 -19.18 -27.59
C GLN A 148 6.14 -19.90 -26.32
N VAL A 149 6.95 -19.23 -25.49
CA VAL A 149 7.40 -19.82 -24.22
C VAL A 149 6.25 -19.83 -23.22
N LEU A 150 6.13 -20.91 -22.45
CA LEU A 150 5.21 -20.99 -21.31
C LEU A 150 5.80 -20.28 -20.10
N SER A 151 4.92 -19.76 -19.24
CA SER A 151 5.30 -19.02 -18.02
C SER A 151 6.12 -19.85 -17.02
N ASP A 152 5.81 -21.13 -16.88
CA ASP A 152 6.47 -22.04 -15.93
C ASP A 152 7.82 -22.54 -16.47
N PRO A 153 8.90 -22.53 -15.69
CA PRO A 153 8.98 -22.26 -14.23
C PRO A 153 9.20 -20.78 -13.82
N GLY A 154 9.44 -19.86 -14.75
CA GLY A 154 9.90 -18.50 -14.44
C GLY A 154 10.68 -17.87 -15.58
N VAL A 155 10.41 -18.31 -16.80
CA VAL A 155 11.20 -17.95 -17.97
C VAL A 155 10.78 -16.59 -18.51
N MET A 156 11.77 -15.82 -18.94
CA MET A 156 11.61 -14.48 -19.48
C MET A 156 11.67 -14.55 -21.01
N SER A 157 10.55 -14.27 -21.68
CA SER A 157 10.50 -14.21 -23.13
C SER A 157 11.37 -13.07 -23.64
N ILE A 158 12.22 -13.35 -24.63
CA ILE A 158 12.94 -12.30 -25.36
C ILE A 158 12.08 -11.83 -26.51
N TYR A 159 11.84 -12.74 -27.46
CA TYR A 159 11.22 -12.37 -28.72
C TYR A 159 10.84 -13.61 -29.56
N ASN A 160 9.93 -13.43 -30.52
CA ASN A 160 9.58 -14.42 -31.53
C ASN A 160 9.51 -13.80 -32.95
N ALA A 161 10.04 -14.48 -33.95
CA ALA A 161 10.19 -14.01 -35.33
C ALA A 161 9.69 -15.03 -36.35
N ASP A 162 9.37 -14.55 -37.55
CA ASP A 162 9.12 -15.38 -38.73
C ASP A 162 9.82 -14.82 -39.99
N SER A 163 9.70 -15.55 -41.11
CA SER A 163 10.31 -15.19 -42.41
C SER A 163 9.29 -14.69 -43.44
N THR A 164 8.01 -14.51 -43.07
CA THR A 164 6.94 -14.18 -44.01
C THR A 164 6.18 -12.92 -43.66
N GLY A 165 6.03 -12.04 -44.65
CA GLY A 165 4.80 -11.26 -44.75
C GLY A 165 3.68 -12.16 -45.27
N THR A 166 2.76 -12.58 -44.40
CA THR A 166 1.37 -13.00 -44.72
C THR A 166 1.03 -14.45 -45.18
N THR A 167 1.94 -15.41 -45.39
CA THR A 167 1.56 -16.81 -45.75
C THR A 167 2.36 -17.90 -45.03
N ALA A 168 1.73 -18.54 -44.03
CA ALA A 168 2.31 -19.39 -42.98
C ALA A 168 2.68 -20.86 -43.33
N THR A 169 2.95 -21.20 -44.60
CA THR A 169 3.10 -22.63 -45.00
C THR A 169 4.47 -23.00 -45.59
N THR A 170 5.43 -22.07 -45.64
CA THR A 170 6.78 -22.28 -46.22
C THR A 170 7.84 -21.42 -45.51
N SER A 171 7.75 -21.27 -44.19
CA SER A 171 8.47 -20.24 -43.43
C SER A 171 9.20 -20.79 -42.22
N SER A 172 10.45 -20.35 -42.05
CA SER A 172 11.19 -20.50 -40.80
C SER A 172 10.58 -19.58 -39.72
N HIS A 173 10.26 -20.14 -38.56
CA HIS A 173 9.87 -19.39 -37.36
C HIS A 173 10.86 -19.64 -36.23
N GLN A 174 11.10 -18.63 -35.39
CA GLN A 174 12.02 -18.72 -34.26
C GLN A 174 11.47 -18.03 -33.01
N ALA A 175 11.90 -18.49 -31.84
CA ALA A 175 11.71 -17.77 -30.59
C ALA A 175 12.85 -18.01 -29.60
N ALA A 176 13.03 -17.07 -28.70
CA ALA A 176 14.03 -17.12 -27.65
C ALA A 176 13.47 -16.65 -26.30
N ALA A 177 13.96 -17.29 -25.24
CA ALA A 177 13.68 -16.96 -23.85
C ALA A 177 14.93 -17.19 -22.99
N TRP A 178 14.97 -16.61 -21.80
CA TRP A 178 16.04 -16.82 -20.84
C TRP A 178 15.53 -17.13 -19.44
N TYR A 179 16.44 -17.65 -18.61
CA TYR A 179 16.24 -17.99 -17.21
C TYR A 179 17.56 -17.86 -16.45
N ILE A 180 17.50 -17.59 -15.14
CA ILE A 180 18.69 -17.47 -14.30
C ILE A 180 18.82 -18.71 -13.42
N GLN A 181 19.88 -19.49 -13.65
CA GLN A 181 20.21 -20.64 -12.81
C GLN A 181 21.07 -20.20 -11.63
N ARG A 182 20.50 -20.12 -10.42
CA ARG A 182 21.23 -19.70 -9.21
C ARG A 182 22.27 -20.70 -8.74
N ALA A 183 21.87 -21.96 -8.57
CA ALA A 183 22.73 -23.01 -8.05
C ALA A 183 23.32 -23.85 -9.19
N THR A 184 24.55 -24.33 -9.03
CA THR A 184 25.15 -25.31 -9.95
C THR A 184 24.28 -26.55 -10.06
N GLY A 185 24.18 -27.12 -11.26
CA GLY A 185 23.44 -28.36 -11.49
C GLY A 185 22.56 -28.32 -12.74
N ALA A 186 21.59 -29.24 -12.79
CA ALA A 186 20.65 -29.33 -13.89
C ALA A 186 19.73 -28.11 -13.93
N THR A 187 19.67 -27.43 -15.07
CA THR A 187 18.77 -26.29 -15.28
C THR A 187 17.32 -26.76 -15.42
N PRO A 188 16.33 -25.91 -15.10
CA PRO A 188 14.97 -26.15 -15.50
C PRO A 188 14.78 -26.26 -17.01
N VAL A 189 13.60 -26.73 -17.42
CA VAL A 189 13.22 -26.92 -18.82
C VAL A 189 12.17 -25.89 -19.23
N ALA A 190 12.38 -25.25 -20.38
CA ALA A 190 11.39 -24.34 -20.96
C ALA A 190 10.40 -25.11 -21.85
N ASN A 191 9.12 -24.91 -21.60
CA ASN A 191 8.04 -25.45 -22.43
C ASN A 191 7.61 -24.40 -23.46
N TRP A 192 7.22 -24.84 -24.66
CA TRP A 192 6.77 -23.97 -25.75
C TRP A 192 5.38 -24.36 -26.25
N SER A 193 4.73 -23.45 -26.96
CA SER A 193 3.59 -23.78 -27.81
C SER A 193 4.04 -24.41 -29.14
N SER A 194 3.19 -25.27 -29.71
CA SER A 194 3.35 -25.84 -31.05
C SER A 194 1.97 -26.09 -31.66
N SER A 195 1.92 -26.13 -33.00
CA SER A 195 0.76 -26.62 -33.75
C SER A 195 0.70 -28.15 -33.76
N VAL A 196 -0.44 -28.69 -34.20
CA VAL A 196 -0.64 -30.13 -34.40
C VAL A 196 0.15 -30.55 -35.63
N SER A 197 1.29 -31.23 -35.43
CA SER A 197 2.21 -31.69 -36.48
C SER A 197 3.19 -30.65 -37.04
N ALA A 198 3.87 -29.91 -36.17
CA ALA A 198 5.02 -29.11 -36.57
C ALA A 198 6.36 -29.78 -36.26
N VAL A 199 7.31 -29.58 -37.15
CA VAL A 199 8.69 -29.99 -36.94
C VAL A 199 9.45 -28.86 -36.26
N TYR A 200 10.19 -29.19 -35.21
CA TYR A 200 10.92 -28.19 -34.43
C TYR A 200 12.37 -28.60 -34.19
N VAL A 201 13.20 -27.56 -34.03
CA VAL A 201 14.58 -27.66 -33.55
C VAL A 201 14.68 -26.83 -32.29
N ARG A 202 15.22 -27.40 -31.21
CA ARG A 202 15.41 -26.69 -29.93
C ARG A 202 16.83 -26.79 -29.45
N ILE A 203 17.31 -25.71 -28.82
CA ILE A 203 18.66 -25.63 -28.29
C ILE A 203 18.61 -24.91 -26.95
N THR A 204 19.31 -25.45 -25.96
CA THR A 204 19.56 -24.81 -24.67
C THR A 204 21.06 -24.64 -24.49
N PHE A 205 21.46 -23.47 -24.01
CA PHE A 205 22.84 -23.24 -23.57
C PHE A 205 22.84 -22.36 -22.33
N ALA A 206 23.86 -22.53 -21.49
CA ALA A 206 24.11 -21.69 -20.33
C ALA A 206 25.37 -20.86 -20.56
N LEU A 207 25.28 -19.57 -20.25
CA LEU A 207 26.38 -18.61 -20.29
C LEU A 207 26.93 -18.40 -18.89
N ARG A 208 28.25 -18.52 -18.75
CA ARG A 208 28.96 -18.19 -17.50
C ARG A 208 28.92 -16.70 -17.29
N ASN A 209 28.62 -16.29 -16.06
CA ASN A 209 28.74 -14.91 -15.65
C ASN A 209 30.22 -14.53 -15.42
N THR A 210 30.54 -13.27 -15.70
CA THR A 210 31.74 -12.63 -15.15
C THR A 210 31.49 -12.20 -13.70
N SER A 211 32.55 -12.10 -12.91
CA SER A 211 32.46 -11.63 -11.52
C SER A 211 32.03 -10.16 -11.48
N GLY A 212 31.07 -9.84 -10.61
CA GLY A 212 30.58 -8.46 -10.42
C GLY A 212 29.68 -7.92 -11.54
N GLY A 213 29.25 -8.75 -12.50
CA GLY A 213 28.31 -8.32 -13.53
C GLY A 213 26.93 -7.96 -12.98
N GLN A 214 26.13 -7.26 -13.78
CA GLN A 214 24.78 -6.81 -13.44
C GLN A 214 23.79 -7.97 -13.19
N ILE A 215 22.81 -7.76 -12.33
CA ILE A 215 21.74 -8.75 -12.09
C ILE A 215 20.42 -8.17 -12.64
N PRO A 216 19.84 -8.72 -13.73
CA PRO A 216 18.59 -8.22 -14.29
C PRO A 216 17.41 -8.50 -13.36
N ALA A 217 16.27 -7.85 -13.61
CA ALA A 217 15.01 -8.19 -12.96
C ALA A 217 14.45 -9.48 -13.57
N TYR A 218 13.98 -10.43 -12.76
CA TYR A 218 13.38 -11.67 -13.24
C TYR A 218 12.29 -12.20 -12.31
N VAL A 219 11.51 -13.14 -12.83
CA VAL A 219 10.50 -13.87 -12.07
C VAL A 219 11.16 -15.05 -11.38
N ASP A 220 11.06 -15.09 -10.06
CA ASP A 220 11.52 -16.21 -9.24
C ASP A 220 10.67 -17.47 -9.47
N ASP A 221 11.33 -18.64 -9.45
CA ASP A 221 10.72 -19.93 -9.79
C ASP A 221 10.34 -20.79 -8.57
N SER A 222 10.42 -20.25 -7.34
CA SER A 222 10.03 -20.99 -6.13
C SER A 222 8.57 -21.44 -6.15
N THR A 223 7.73 -20.76 -6.94
CA THR A 223 6.37 -21.17 -7.26
C THR A 223 6.09 -20.92 -8.73
N SER A 224 5.15 -21.68 -9.31
CA SER A 224 4.78 -21.49 -10.70
C SER A 224 4.18 -20.08 -10.91
N PRO A 225 4.74 -19.24 -11.80
CA PRO A 225 4.27 -17.88 -12.03
C PRO A 225 2.97 -17.82 -12.85
N GLY A 226 2.58 -18.93 -13.45
CA GLY A 226 1.34 -19.04 -14.20
C GLY A 226 1.26 -20.29 -15.06
N THR A 227 0.11 -20.50 -15.68
CA THR A 227 -0.13 -21.60 -16.63
C THR A 227 -0.90 -21.10 -17.85
N ARG A 228 -0.46 -21.49 -19.04
CA ARG A 228 -1.16 -21.19 -20.29
C ARG A 228 -2.53 -21.88 -20.37
N LEU A 229 -3.58 -21.12 -20.64
CA LEU A 229 -4.94 -21.61 -20.91
C LEU A 229 -5.20 -21.79 -22.40
N THR A 230 -4.76 -20.84 -23.24
CA THR A 230 -4.74 -21.00 -24.70
C THR A 230 -3.56 -20.27 -25.29
N CYS A 231 -2.99 -20.81 -26.36
CA CYS A 231 -1.82 -20.24 -27.02
C CYS A 231 -2.18 -19.06 -27.94
N GLY A 232 -3.47 -18.84 -28.23
CA GLY A 232 -3.87 -17.69 -29.02
C GLY A 232 -3.34 -17.67 -30.45
N HIS A 233 -2.74 -18.73 -30.99
CA HIS A 233 -2.27 -18.81 -32.39
C HIS A 233 -2.69 -20.09 -33.13
N HIS A 234 -3.48 -20.95 -32.50
CA HIS A 234 -3.94 -22.19 -33.11
C HIS A 234 -5.37 -22.56 -32.67
N VAL A 235 -6.16 -23.10 -33.59
CA VAL A 235 -7.60 -23.42 -33.37
C VAL A 235 -7.92 -24.91 -33.26
N SER A 236 -6.96 -25.80 -33.52
CA SER A 236 -7.12 -27.25 -33.34
C SER A 236 -6.97 -27.70 -31.88
N THR A 237 -7.31 -28.95 -31.59
CA THR A 237 -7.08 -29.58 -30.28
C THR A 237 -5.59 -29.75 -29.98
N ILE A 238 -5.09 -29.13 -28.92
CA ILE A 238 -3.71 -29.25 -28.41
C ILE A 238 -3.75 -29.40 -26.89
N ASN A 239 -3.11 -30.43 -26.32
CA ASN A 239 -3.01 -30.66 -24.86
C ASN A 239 -4.35 -30.49 -24.10
N ASN A 240 -5.39 -31.21 -24.54
CA ASN A 240 -6.74 -31.13 -23.93
C ASN A 240 -7.39 -29.73 -23.99
N ILE A 241 -6.92 -28.87 -24.88
CA ILE A 241 -7.49 -27.55 -25.15
C ILE A 241 -7.91 -27.53 -26.62
N SER A 242 -9.16 -27.22 -26.92
CA SER A 242 -9.65 -27.09 -28.30
C SER A 242 -10.65 -25.94 -28.44
N TYR A 243 -10.87 -25.47 -29.65
CA TYR A 243 -12.02 -24.61 -29.93
C TYR A 243 -13.17 -25.47 -30.44
N SER A 244 -14.39 -25.23 -29.95
CA SER A 244 -15.56 -25.97 -30.41
C SER A 244 -15.89 -25.65 -31.87
N ALA A 245 -16.34 -26.67 -32.61
CA ALA A 245 -16.77 -26.54 -34.00
C ALA A 245 -18.08 -25.75 -34.11
N SER A 246 -18.27 -25.03 -35.22
CA SER A 246 -19.44 -24.18 -35.48
C SER A 246 -20.78 -24.91 -35.33
N GLY A 247 -21.72 -24.31 -34.58
CA GLY A 247 -23.09 -24.78 -34.42
C GLY A 247 -23.41 -25.48 -33.08
N SER A 248 -22.41 -25.68 -32.21
CA SER A 248 -22.57 -26.35 -30.91
C SER A 248 -21.82 -25.60 -29.81
N TYR A 249 -22.48 -24.66 -29.13
CA TYR A 249 -22.09 -24.34 -27.76
C TYR A 249 -22.61 -25.43 -26.82
N VAL A 250 -21.77 -25.92 -25.92
CA VAL A 250 -22.24 -26.79 -24.83
C VAL A 250 -23.15 -26.01 -23.87
N VAL A 251 -23.02 -24.68 -23.87
CA VAL A 251 -23.78 -23.79 -23.00
C VAL A 251 -24.63 -22.80 -23.78
N THR A 252 -25.95 -23.01 -23.81
CA THR A 252 -26.92 -22.23 -24.60
C THR A 252 -27.68 -21.14 -23.81
N ALA A 253 -27.31 -20.92 -22.55
CA ALA A 253 -27.97 -19.93 -21.68
C ALA A 253 -27.83 -18.49 -22.20
N THR A 254 -28.81 -17.64 -21.93
CA THR A 254 -28.75 -16.21 -22.29
C THR A 254 -27.88 -15.41 -21.31
N ILE A 255 -27.25 -14.35 -21.80
CA ILE A 255 -26.54 -13.36 -20.97
C ILE A 255 -27.27 -12.03 -21.15
N ASN A 256 -27.82 -11.48 -20.07
CA ASN A 256 -28.57 -10.22 -20.08
C ASN A 256 -29.63 -10.15 -21.19
N GLY A 257 -30.41 -11.23 -21.32
CA GLY A 257 -31.50 -11.35 -22.30
C GLY A 257 -31.03 -11.60 -23.74
N LYS A 258 -29.73 -11.72 -23.99
CA LYS A 258 -29.17 -12.00 -25.32
C LYS A 258 -28.90 -13.48 -25.52
N THR A 259 -29.22 -13.96 -26.70
CA THR A 259 -28.88 -15.32 -27.12
C THR A 259 -27.38 -15.44 -27.41
N LEU A 260 -26.81 -16.63 -27.23
CA LEU A 260 -25.43 -16.91 -27.60
C LEU A 260 -25.40 -17.54 -28.98
N THR A 261 -24.59 -16.99 -29.88
CA THR A 261 -24.39 -17.48 -31.25
C THR A 261 -22.93 -17.82 -31.46
N GLN A 262 -22.61 -19.08 -31.78
CA GLN A 262 -21.21 -19.47 -31.95
C GLN A 262 -20.61 -18.91 -33.23
N ALA A 263 -19.38 -18.41 -33.14
CA ALA A 263 -18.55 -18.09 -34.27
C ALA A 263 -17.36 -19.04 -34.33
N THR A 264 -16.98 -19.43 -35.55
CA THR A 264 -15.80 -20.24 -35.79
C THR A 264 -14.55 -19.46 -35.37
N ALA A 265 -13.71 -20.09 -34.54
CA ALA A 265 -12.36 -19.61 -34.29
C ALA A 265 -11.50 -19.80 -35.55
N ALA A 266 -10.73 -18.79 -35.94
CA ALA A 266 -9.79 -18.88 -37.05
C ALA A 266 -8.44 -18.25 -36.66
N ASN A 267 -7.37 -18.67 -37.33
CA ASN A 267 -6.06 -18.08 -37.14
C ASN A 267 -5.98 -16.73 -37.89
N GLY A 268 -5.48 -15.68 -37.22
CA GLY A 268 -5.13 -14.41 -37.82
C GLY A 268 -3.63 -14.16 -37.71
N ALA A 269 -2.94 -14.05 -38.85
CA ALA A 269 -1.51 -13.76 -38.89
C ALA A 269 -1.21 -12.36 -38.36
N ASP A 270 -0.10 -12.20 -37.63
CA ASP A 270 0.49 -10.89 -37.27
C ASP A 270 -0.40 -9.95 -36.42
N PHE A 271 -1.40 -10.49 -35.72
CA PHE A 271 -2.32 -9.73 -34.86
C PHE A 271 -2.20 -10.07 -33.36
N GLY A 272 -1.22 -10.90 -32.99
CA GLY A 272 -0.92 -11.31 -31.63
C GLY A 272 -0.32 -10.19 -30.78
N ILE A 273 0.42 -10.56 -29.75
CA ILE A 273 1.04 -9.59 -28.82
C ILE A 273 2.26 -8.91 -29.43
N ASN A 274 3.02 -9.66 -30.24
CA ASN A 274 4.17 -9.17 -31.00
C ASN A 274 3.76 -9.19 -32.50
N PRO A 275 4.22 -8.23 -33.32
CA PRO A 275 4.03 -8.20 -34.77
C PRO A 275 4.14 -9.53 -35.55
N TYR A 276 4.95 -10.50 -35.10
CA TYR A 276 5.16 -11.78 -35.81
C TYR A 276 4.38 -12.97 -35.21
N SER A 277 3.44 -12.67 -34.32
CA SER A 277 2.63 -13.70 -33.66
C SER A 277 1.20 -13.69 -34.15
N ASN A 278 0.67 -14.88 -34.39
CA ASN A 278 -0.73 -15.03 -34.75
C ASN A 278 -1.61 -14.76 -33.52
N ALA A 279 -2.86 -14.38 -33.80
CA ALA A 279 -3.95 -14.29 -32.85
C ALA A 279 -5.08 -15.25 -33.23
N VAL A 280 -5.87 -15.70 -32.26
CA VAL A 280 -7.13 -16.40 -32.52
C VAL A 280 -8.16 -15.33 -32.75
N ASN A 281 -8.78 -15.36 -33.92
CA ASN A 281 -9.85 -14.46 -34.26
C ASN A 281 -11.19 -15.20 -34.32
N SER A 282 -12.26 -14.43 -34.19
CA SER A 282 -13.59 -14.86 -34.61
C SER A 282 -14.23 -13.72 -35.36
N SER A 283 -15.00 -14.05 -36.39
CA SER A 283 -15.78 -13.08 -37.17
C SER A 283 -17.25 -13.21 -36.84
N ALA A 284 -17.92 -12.08 -36.63
CA ALA A 284 -19.37 -12.05 -36.39
C ALA A 284 -20.06 -11.56 -37.66
N ALA A 285 -21.10 -12.27 -38.08
CA ALA A 285 -21.97 -11.81 -39.16
C ALA A 285 -22.76 -10.57 -38.73
N ALA A 286 -23.22 -9.78 -39.70
CA ALA A 286 -24.06 -8.62 -39.44
C ALA A 286 -25.47 -9.08 -39.01
N THR A 287 -25.81 -8.90 -37.74
CA THR A 287 -27.10 -9.34 -37.17
C THR A 287 -27.71 -8.23 -36.32
N ALA A 288 -29.02 -8.29 -36.07
CA ALA A 288 -29.67 -7.44 -35.06
C ALA A 288 -28.99 -7.62 -33.69
N ARG A 289 -28.94 -6.55 -32.87
CA ARG A 289 -28.20 -6.46 -31.58
C ARG A 289 -28.78 -7.34 -30.45
N THR A 290 -29.31 -8.51 -30.76
CA THR A 290 -30.02 -9.42 -29.86
C THR A 290 -29.19 -10.62 -29.41
N ALA A 291 -27.95 -10.76 -29.91
CA ALA A 291 -27.08 -11.90 -29.62
C ALA A 291 -25.64 -11.48 -29.27
N LEU A 292 -25.00 -12.30 -28.44
CA LEU A 292 -23.55 -12.30 -28.24
C LEU A 292 -22.93 -13.41 -29.09
N THR A 293 -21.83 -13.09 -29.78
CA THR A 293 -21.20 -13.98 -30.77
C THR A 293 -19.72 -14.13 -30.50
N GLY A 294 -19.18 -15.35 -30.61
CA GLY A 294 -17.74 -15.58 -30.41
C GLY A 294 -17.31 -17.05 -30.40
N PRO A 295 -16.02 -17.36 -30.22
CA PRO A 295 -15.54 -18.72 -30.10
C PRO A 295 -15.65 -19.22 -28.66
N GLU A 296 -15.61 -20.53 -28.48
CA GLU A 296 -15.55 -21.20 -27.18
C GLU A 296 -14.31 -22.08 -27.12
N LEU A 297 -13.51 -21.85 -26.10
CA LEU A 297 -12.38 -22.68 -25.70
C LEU A 297 -12.90 -23.79 -24.79
N VAL A 298 -12.66 -25.03 -25.18
CA VAL A 298 -12.98 -26.25 -24.45
C VAL A 298 -11.72 -26.76 -23.75
N LEU A 299 -11.81 -26.95 -22.43
CA LEU A 299 -10.79 -27.54 -21.58
C LEU A 299 -11.27 -28.98 -21.28
N THR A 300 -10.88 -29.94 -22.12
CA THR A 300 -11.47 -31.30 -22.13
C THR A 300 -11.15 -32.10 -20.86
N SER A 301 -10.08 -31.75 -20.16
CA SER A 301 -9.86 -32.07 -18.76
C SER A 301 -10.11 -30.80 -17.94
N GLY A 302 -11.05 -30.84 -17.00
CA GLY A 302 -11.36 -29.70 -16.12
C GLY A 302 -10.09 -29.08 -15.52
N ARG A 303 -10.00 -27.76 -15.49
CA ARG A 303 -8.84 -26.99 -15.06
C ARG A 303 -9.12 -26.30 -13.73
N ASP A 304 -8.16 -26.37 -12.82
CA ASP A 304 -8.23 -25.64 -11.56
C ASP A 304 -7.80 -24.18 -11.74
N LEU A 305 -8.78 -23.29 -11.74
CA LEU A 305 -8.65 -21.83 -11.81
C LEU A 305 -9.08 -21.19 -10.48
N SER A 306 -8.99 -21.92 -9.37
CA SER A 306 -9.32 -21.40 -8.03
C SER A 306 -8.28 -20.42 -7.49
N THR A 307 -7.04 -20.46 -8.03
CA THR A 307 -5.94 -19.56 -7.71
C THR A 307 -5.53 -18.72 -8.92
N GLY A 308 -4.90 -17.57 -8.65
CA GLY A 308 -4.45 -16.66 -9.69
C GLY A 308 -5.59 -15.97 -10.45
N LEU A 309 -5.25 -15.35 -11.57
CA LEU A 309 -6.18 -14.60 -12.42
C LEU A 309 -6.08 -15.05 -13.86
N ILE A 310 -7.23 -15.23 -14.52
CA ILE A 310 -7.31 -15.42 -15.96
C ILE A 310 -7.00 -14.08 -16.61
N CYS A 311 -5.80 -13.96 -17.17
CA CYS A 311 -5.31 -12.78 -17.85
C CYS A 311 -5.29 -13.01 -19.36
N GLY A 312 -5.63 -11.97 -20.09
CA GLY A 312 -5.64 -12.00 -21.54
C GLY A 312 -5.61 -10.61 -22.12
N SER A 313 -5.48 -10.54 -23.45
CA SER A 313 -5.61 -9.29 -24.16
C SER A 313 -6.20 -9.47 -25.54
N PHE A 314 -6.75 -8.41 -26.13
CA PHE A 314 -7.27 -8.46 -27.49
C PHE A 314 -7.18 -7.10 -28.19
N ILE A 315 -7.27 -7.11 -29.52
CA ILE A 315 -7.35 -5.90 -30.36
C ILE A 315 -8.48 -6.02 -31.38
N ALA A 316 -9.06 -4.89 -31.75
CA ALA A 316 -10.03 -4.81 -32.84
C ALA A 316 -9.31 -4.81 -34.20
N GLY A 317 -9.82 -5.56 -35.17
CA GLY A 317 -9.15 -5.74 -36.46
C GLY A 317 -9.00 -4.50 -37.34
N THR A 318 -9.78 -3.46 -37.07
CA THR A 318 -9.67 -2.18 -37.79
C THR A 318 -9.95 -1.02 -36.84
N PRO A 319 -9.41 0.19 -37.09
CA PRO A 319 -9.77 1.39 -36.33
C PRO A 319 -11.29 1.66 -36.34
N LYS A 320 -11.96 1.37 -37.46
CA LYS A 320 -13.42 1.49 -37.62
C LYS A 320 -14.18 0.58 -36.65
N MET A 321 -13.63 -0.57 -36.28
CA MET A 321 -14.23 -1.45 -35.27
C MET A 321 -14.07 -0.92 -33.84
N GLY A 322 -12.90 -0.37 -33.48
CA GLY A 322 -12.73 0.30 -32.19
C GLY A 322 -13.73 1.45 -32.03
N ALA A 323 -14.06 2.14 -33.14
CA ALA A 323 -15.02 3.23 -33.15
C ALA A 323 -16.51 2.81 -33.30
N PHE A 324 -16.85 1.66 -33.90
CA PHE A 324 -18.25 1.32 -34.24
C PHE A 324 -18.65 -0.16 -34.11
N GLY A 325 -17.70 -1.10 -33.98
CA GLY A 325 -17.92 -2.54 -34.14
C GLY A 325 -17.99 -3.35 -32.84
N ILE A 326 -17.53 -2.79 -31.71
CA ILE A 326 -17.77 -3.33 -30.37
C ILE A 326 -19.02 -2.64 -29.78
N GLY A 327 -19.90 -3.37 -29.10
CA GLY A 327 -21.11 -2.76 -28.49
C GLY A 327 -20.74 -1.67 -27.48
N THR A 328 -21.64 -0.71 -27.20
CA THR A 328 -21.52 0.10 -25.97
C THR A 328 -21.68 -0.80 -24.74
N ILE A 329 -21.36 -0.27 -23.56
CA ILE A 329 -21.56 -0.93 -22.27
C ILE A 329 -22.97 -1.52 -22.15
N ASP A 330 -24.01 -0.69 -22.33
CA ASP A 330 -25.43 -1.13 -22.27
C ASP A 330 -25.82 -2.09 -23.40
N GLN A 331 -24.98 -2.18 -24.43
CA GLN A 331 -25.16 -3.07 -25.58
C GLN A 331 -24.25 -4.30 -25.47
N GLY A 332 -23.68 -4.63 -24.33
CA GLY A 332 -23.00 -5.91 -24.10
C GLY A 332 -21.53 -6.00 -24.49
N GLY A 333 -20.92 -4.96 -25.07
CA GLY A 333 -19.47 -4.89 -25.28
C GLY A 333 -18.78 -6.18 -25.78
N VAL A 334 -17.65 -6.51 -25.14
CA VAL A 334 -16.91 -7.79 -25.21
C VAL A 334 -17.03 -8.46 -23.84
N VAL A 335 -17.38 -9.74 -23.83
CA VAL A 335 -17.67 -10.54 -22.64
C VAL A 335 -16.81 -11.79 -22.63
N VAL A 336 -16.13 -12.06 -21.53
CA VAL A 336 -15.46 -13.33 -21.27
C VAL A 336 -16.31 -14.13 -20.30
N ARG A 337 -16.69 -15.35 -20.66
CA ARG A 337 -17.44 -16.25 -19.78
C ARG A 337 -16.59 -17.42 -19.36
N VAL A 338 -16.67 -17.77 -18.08
CA VAL A 338 -16.01 -18.93 -17.47
C VAL A 338 -17.09 -19.91 -17.02
N ALA A 339 -16.96 -21.18 -17.36
CA ALA A 339 -17.95 -22.20 -17.03
C ALA A 339 -17.32 -23.55 -16.64
N SER A 340 -17.93 -24.23 -15.68
CA SER A 340 -17.63 -25.63 -15.32
C SER A 340 -18.67 -26.63 -15.85
N GLY A 341 -19.74 -26.11 -16.48
CA GLY A 341 -20.77 -26.91 -17.14
C GLY A 341 -21.88 -26.02 -17.72
N ALA A 342 -22.96 -26.64 -18.23
CA ALA A 342 -24.07 -25.92 -18.86
C ALA A 342 -24.76 -24.91 -17.93
N ASN A 343 -24.87 -25.25 -16.64
CA ASN A 343 -25.63 -24.47 -15.67
C ASN A 343 -24.76 -23.82 -14.58
N ASN A 344 -23.44 -23.84 -14.75
CA ASN A 344 -22.46 -23.38 -13.75
C ASN A 344 -21.45 -22.44 -14.42
N TRP A 345 -21.74 -21.15 -14.40
CA TRP A 345 -20.96 -20.16 -15.14
C TRP A 345 -21.10 -18.73 -14.61
N ASN A 346 -20.10 -17.92 -14.92
CA ASN A 346 -20.03 -16.48 -14.70
C ASN A 346 -19.60 -15.80 -16.01
N ALA A 347 -20.15 -14.63 -16.34
CA ALA A 347 -19.83 -13.87 -17.55
C ALA A 347 -19.41 -12.45 -17.22
N TYR A 348 -18.36 -11.95 -17.86
CA TYR A 348 -17.59 -10.79 -17.45
C TYR A 348 -17.39 -9.82 -18.62
N GLN A 349 -17.97 -8.62 -18.59
CA GLN A 349 -17.77 -7.63 -19.65
C GLN A 349 -16.41 -6.95 -19.48
N VAL A 350 -15.46 -7.25 -20.37
CA VAL A 350 -14.05 -6.83 -20.25
C VAL A 350 -13.73 -5.55 -21.02
N ALA A 351 -14.60 -5.14 -21.94
CA ALA A 351 -14.43 -3.94 -22.76
C ALA A 351 -15.72 -3.55 -23.48
N ALA A 352 -15.78 -2.30 -23.95
CA ALA A 352 -16.87 -1.80 -24.78
C ALA A 352 -16.38 -0.64 -25.66
N LYS A 353 -17.19 -0.22 -26.65
CA LYS A 353 -16.87 0.94 -27.51
C LYS A 353 -16.56 2.21 -26.73
N ASN A 354 -17.29 2.39 -25.63
CA ASN A 354 -17.22 3.57 -24.79
C ASN A 354 -16.49 3.31 -23.46
N SER A 355 -15.72 2.22 -23.35
CA SER A 355 -14.81 2.01 -22.20
C SER A 355 -13.57 2.91 -22.32
N VAL A 356 -12.93 3.22 -21.19
CA VAL A 356 -11.64 3.94 -21.16
C VAL A 356 -10.60 3.13 -21.95
N PRO A 357 -9.86 3.75 -22.88
CA PRO A 357 -8.83 3.06 -23.65
C PRO A 357 -7.70 2.59 -22.73
N ASN A 358 -7.14 1.42 -23.03
CA ASN A 358 -5.95 0.94 -22.35
C ASN A 358 -4.72 1.76 -22.81
N PRO A 359 -3.75 2.09 -21.94
CA PRO A 359 -2.51 2.77 -22.34
C PRO A 359 -1.67 1.98 -23.35
N VAL A 360 -1.74 0.63 -23.33
CA VAL A 360 -1.18 -0.18 -24.40
C VAL A 360 -2.19 -0.29 -25.55
N GLN A 361 -1.72 -0.42 -26.79
CA GLN A 361 -2.56 -0.42 -28.01
C GLN A 361 -3.57 -1.59 -28.13
N ARG A 362 -3.84 -2.31 -27.04
CA ARG A 362 -4.66 -3.53 -26.93
C ARG A 362 -5.41 -3.49 -25.60
N CYS A 363 -6.59 -4.09 -25.53
CA CYS A 363 -7.31 -4.21 -24.27
C CYS A 363 -6.71 -5.36 -23.46
N VAL A 364 -6.15 -5.08 -22.28
CA VAL A 364 -5.72 -6.09 -21.30
C VAL A 364 -6.83 -6.28 -20.27
N PHE A 365 -7.05 -7.51 -19.82
CA PHE A 365 -8.03 -7.82 -18.80
C PHE A 365 -7.53 -8.92 -17.85
N ALA A 366 -8.06 -8.91 -16.63
CA ALA A 366 -7.80 -9.93 -15.62
C ALA A 366 -9.08 -10.28 -14.84
N ILE A 367 -9.32 -11.58 -14.69
CA ILE A 367 -10.57 -12.15 -14.17
C ILE A 367 -10.26 -13.20 -13.10
N GLN A 368 -10.92 -13.08 -11.94
CA GLN A 368 -11.02 -14.17 -10.97
C GLN A 368 -12.15 -15.10 -11.41
N ALA A 369 -11.82 -16.37 -11.71
CA ALA A 369 -12.69 -17.31 -12.42
C ALA A 369 -14.12 -17.45 -11.85
N GLY A 370 -14.29 -17.37 -10.53
CA GLY A 370 -15.57 -17.52 -9.83
C GLY A 370 -16.05 -16.27 -9.10
N TYR A 371 -15.48 -15.09 -9.37
CA TYR A 371 -15.99 -13.88 -8.74
C TYR A 371 -17.43 -13.61 -9.23
N ALA A 372 -18.32 -13.23 -8.31
CA ALA A 372 -19.78 -13.19 -8.52
C ALA A 372 -20.40 -11.85 -8.07
N GLY A 373 -19.64 -10.76 -8.11
CA GLY A 373 -20.17 -9.44 -7.78
C GLY A 373 -21.13 -8.88 -8.82
N SER A 374 -21.68 -7.70 -8.53
CA SER A 374 -22.61 -6.96 -9.39
C SER A 374 -22.00 -6.38 -10.67
N ASP A 375 -20.66 -6.44 -10.79
CA ASP A 375 -19.85 -5.63 -11.70
C ASP A 375 -19.67 -6.25 -13.08
N TYR A 376 -20.32 -7.38 -13.30
CA TYR A 376 -20.37 -8.04 -14.57
C TYR A 376 -21.66 -7.75 -15.32
N ASP A 377 -21.64 -7.96 -16.62
CA ASP A 377 -22.83 -7.96 -17.47
C ASP A 377 -23.56 -9.31 -17.20
N THR A 378 -24.12 -9.38 -15.98
CA THR A 378 -24.16 -10.49 -14.99
C THR A 378 -25.23 -11.55 -15.25
N GLY A 379 -25.12 -12.23 -16.38
CA GLY A 379 -25.56 -13.61 -16.37
C GLY A 379 -24.75 -14.41 -15.34
N SER A 380 -25.41 -15.10 -14.41
CA SER A 380 -24.82 -16.26 -13.74
C SER A 380 -25.89 -17.33 -13.59
N SER A 381 -25.46 -18.59 -13.68
CA SER A 381 -26.28 -19.74 -13.29
C SER A 381 -25.36 -20.62 -12.47
N GLY A 382 -25.78 -21.02 -11.27
CA GLY A 382 -25.07 -21.96 -10.40
C GLY A 382 -23.64 -21.57 -9.98
N SER A 383 -23.09 -20.46 -10.48
CA SER A 383 -21.66 -20.06 -10.45
C SER A 383 -20.71 -21.13 -11.03
N ALA A 384 -19.61 -20.70 -11.64
CA ALA A 384 -18.56 -21.59 -12.12
C ALA A 384 -17.86 -22.27 -10.94
N THR A 385 -17.68 -23.59 -11.02
CA THR A 385 -16.85 -24.36 -10.11
C THR A 385 -15.39 -24.16 -10.48
N THR A 386 -14.68 -23.32 -9.73
CA THR A 386 -13.34 -22.85 -10.11
C THR A 386 -12.28 -23.94 -10.13
N THR A 387 -12.45 -25.04 -9.38
CA THR A 387 -11.51 -26.17 -9.36
C THR A 387 -11.63 -27.11 -10.57
N SER A 388 -12.64 -26.93 -11.42
CA SER A 388 -12.89 -27.79 -12.59
C SER A 388 -13.58 -27.00 -13.71
N VAL A 389 -12.96 -25.91 -14.16
CA VAL A 389 -13.44 -25.12 -15.29
C VAL A 389 -13.24 -25.91 -16.58
N THR A 390 -14.29 -26.01 -17.38
CA THR A 390 -14.33 -26.80 -18.61
C THR A 390 -14.48 -25.96 -19.87
N TYR A 391 -14.97 -24.72 -19.76
CA TYR A 391 -15.14 -23.82 -20.91
C TYR A 391 -14.77 -22.37 -20.59
N ILE A 392 -14.16 -21.70 -21.56
CA ILE A 392 -13.99 -20.23 -21.59
C ILE A 392 -14.54 -19.72 -22.93
N GLN A 393 -15.52 -18.82 -22.89
CA GLN A 393 -16.12 -18.25 -24.11
C GLN A 393 -15.71 -16.79 -24.25
N PHE A 394 -15.30 -16.38 -25.46
CA PHE A 394 -14.92 -15.00 -25.76
C PHE A 394 -15.96 -14.35 -26.68
N LEU A 395 -16.94 -13.69 -26.07
CA LEU A 395 -18.16 -13.26 -26.72
C LEU A 395 -18.16 -11.75 -26.97
N ARG A 396 -18.93 -11.28 -27.93
CA ARG A 396 -19.13 -9.85 -28.18
C ARG A 396 -20.48 -9.58 -28.79
N ASN A 397 -21.01 -8.38 -28.59
CA ASN A 397 -22.28 -8.00 -29.21
C ASN A 397 -22.18 -8.02 -30.75
N ALA A 398 -23.13 -8.69 -31.42
CA ALA A 398 -23.18 -8.74 -32.87
C ALA A 398 -23.26 -7.31 -33.46
N PRO A 399 -22.32 -6.91 -34.35
CA PRO A 399 -22.34 -5.59 -34.95
C PRO A 399 -23.32 -5.52 -36.13
N SER A 400 -23.67 -4.30 -36.54
CA SER A 400 -24.50 -4.07 -37.75
C SER A 400 -23.73 -4.26 -39.07
N PHE A 401 -22.44 -4.62 -39.00
CA PHE A 401 -21.56 -4.91 -40.13
C PHE A 401 -20.57 -6.01 -39.71
N SER A 402 -19.99 -6.73 -40.68
CA SER A 402 -18.99 -7.77 -40.39
C SER A 402 -17.77 -7.19 -39.67
N SER A 403 -17.30 -7.88 -38.63
CA SER A 403 -16.20 -7.39 -37.79
C SER A 403 -15.41 -8.55 -37.20
N THR A 404 -14.13 -8.35 -36.89
CA THR A 404 -13.20 -9.38 -36.38
C THR A 404 -12.41 -8.86 -35.16
N VAL A 405 -12.45 -9.62 -34.05
CA VAL A 405 -11.61 -9.35 -32.86
C VAL A 405 -10.53 -10.40 -32.80
N TYR A 406 -9.31 -9.96 -32.51
CA TYR A 406 -8.12 -10.79 -32.40
C TYR A 406 -7.79 -10.96 -30.91
N MET A 407 -8.12 -12.13 -30.38
CA MET A 407 -7.80 -12.53 -29.03
C MET A 407 -6.35 -13.05 -29.00
N SER A 408 -5.62 -12.61 -27.98
CA SER A 408 -4.28 -13.11 -27.69
C SER A 408 -4.35 -14.43 -26.95
N GLU A 409 -3.19 -14.89 -26.48
CA GLU A 409 -3.12 -15.95 -25.48
C GLU A 409 -3.88 -15.58 -24.19
N LEU A 410 -4.35 -16.63 -23.51
CA LEU A 410 -4.92 -16.55 -22.17
C LEU A 410 -4.03 -17.34 -21.22
N HIS A 411 -3.74 -16.77 -20.07
CA HIS A 411 -2.94 -17.40 -19.02
C HIS A 411 -3.70 -17.31 -17.69
N GLN A 412 -3.58 -18.33 -16.87
CA GLN A 412 -3.83 -18.24 -15.44
C GLN A 412 -2.54 -17.74 -14.80
N VAL A 413 -2.50 -16.48 -14.41
CA VAL A 413 -1.30 -15.83 -13.88
C VAL A 413 -1.38 -15.82 -12.35
N GLN A 414 -0.31 -16.29 -11.71
CA GLN A 414 -0.17 -16.32 -10.26
C GLN A 414 0.51 -15.03 -9.76
N THR A 415 0.80 -14.95 -8.46
CA THR A 415 1.63 -13.89 -7.90
C THR A 415 2.98 -13.85 -8.60
N GLN A 416 3.38 -12.68 -9.09
CA GLN A 416 4.71 -12.48 -9.66
C GLN A 416 5.69 -12.22 -8.52
N ILE A 417 6.56 -13.19 -8.24
CA ILE A 417 7.62 -13.07 -7.24
C ILE A 417 8.84 -12.44 -7.93
N VAL A 418 9.21 -11.26 -7.45
CA VAL A 418 10.26 -10.42 -8.03
C VAL A 418 11.60 -10.76 -7.41
N ALA A 419 12.59 -11.03 -8.26
CA ALA A 419 13.98 -11.26 -7.89
C ALA A 419 14.95 -10.48 -8.78
N GLY A 420 16.22 -10.45 -8.35
CA GLY A 420 17.30 -9.81 -9.09
C GLY A 420 17.54 -8.34 -8.71
N GLY A 421 18.22 -7.60 -9.59
CA GLY A 421 18.73 -6.27 -9.31
C GLY A 421 20.03 -6.27 -8.50
N ASP A 422 20.83 -5.23 -8.69
CA ASP A 422 22.05 -4.96 -7.93
C ASP A 422 22.09 -3.50 -7.42
N THR A 423 23.20 -3.11 -6.80
CA THR A 423 23.31 -1.77 -6.18
C THR A 423 23.29 -0.62 -7.19
N ASN A 424 23.79 -0.86 -8.41
CA ASN A 424 23.84 0.15 -9.47
C ASN A 424 22.62 0.05 -10.40
N ASN A 425 22.04 -1.13 -10.51
CA ASN A 425 20.88 -1.43 -11.36
C ASN A 425 19.82 -2.17 -10.53
N PRO A 426 19.11 -1.49 -9.62
CA PRO A 426 18.06 -2.13 -8.84
C PRO A 426 16.88 -2.51 -9.74
N VAL A 427 16.03 -3.42 -9.25
CA VAL A 427 14.70 -3.63 -9.84
C VAL A 427 13.86 -2.40 -9.55
N ASP A 428 13.72 -1.56 -10.58
CA ASP A 428 12.96 -0.33 -10.58
C ASP A 428 11.65 -0.48 -11.39
N THR A 429 11.02 0.63 -11.80
CA THR A 429 9.78 0.58 -12.58
C THR A 429 9.93 -0.08 -13.95
N ASP A 430 11.12 0.00 -14.56
CA ASP A 430 11.39 -0.66 -15.84
C ASP A 430 11.56 -2.17 -15.63
N GLY A 431 12.34 -2.56 -14.61
CA GLY A 431 12.48 -3.97 -14.23
C GLY A 431 11.14 -4.63 -13.86
N MET A 432 10.26 -3.89 -13.16
CA MET A 432 8.89 -4.37 -12.88
C MET A 432 8.04 -4.55 -14.15
N SER A 433 8.21 -3.69 -15.15
CA SER A 433 7.49 -3.81 -16.43
C SER A 433 8.05 -4.94 -17.30
N GLU A 434 9.34 -5.27 -17.19
CA GLU A 434 9.95 -6.42 -17.86
C GLU A 434 9.43 -7.73 -17.27
N ILE A 435 9.40 -7.85 -15.94
CA ILE A 435 8.74 -8.95 -15.22
C ILE A 435 7.27 -9.06 -15.61
N GLY A 436 6.60 -7.92 -15.78
CA GLY A 436 5.23 -7.87 -16.28
C GLY A 436 5.01 -8.48 -17.66
N GLN A 437 6.06 -8.77 -18.41
CA GLN A 437 6.03 -9.25 -19.80
C GLN A 437 6.74 -10.60 -19.99
N SER A 438 7.11 -11.31 -18.92
CA SER A 438 7.90 -12.56 -18.98
C SER A 438 7.29 -13.64 -19.89
N PHE A 439 5.95 -13.72 -19.96
CA PHE A 439 5.20 -14.59 -20.87
C PHE A 439 4.43 -13.79 -21.93
N ARG A 440 5.00 -12.65 -22.34
CA ARG A 440 4.52 -11.70 -23.37
C ARG A 440 3.26 -10.91 -23.03
N LEU A 441 2.34 -11.43 -22.21
CA LEU A 441 1.19 -10.65 -21.75
C LEU A 441 1.66 -9.52 -20.83
N PRO A 442 1.35 -8.24 -21.13
CA PRO A 442 1.78 -7.11 -20.31
C PRO A 442 0.87 -6.97 -19.09
N VAL A 443 1.05 -7.85 -18.10
CA VAL A 443 0.24 -7.90 -16.87
C VAL A 443 0.70 -6.90 -15.81
N ILE A 444 1.96 -6.46 -15.88
CA ILE A 444 2.47 -5.28 -15.17
C ILE A 444 2.93 -4.29 -16.24
N GLN A 445 2.31 -3.11 -16.26
CA GLN A 445 2.45 -2.14 -17.35
C GLN A 445 3.10 -0.87 -16.84
N LYS A 446 4.04 -0.32 -17.59
CA LYS A 446 4.53 1.04 -17.34
C LYS A 446 3.47 2.08 -17.73
N VAL A 447 3.24 3.05 -16.84
CA VAL A 447 2.30 4.16 -17.01
C VAL A 447 3.06 5.47 -16.78
N GLY A 448 3.45 6.15 -17.86
CA GLY A 448 4.34 7.31 -17.79
C GLY A 448 5.81 6.91 -17.54
N SER A 449 6.60 7.79 -16.93
CA SER A 449 8.03 7.56 -16.71
C SER A 449 8.33 6.70 -15.48
N THR A 450 7.56 6.84 -14.39
CA THR A 450 7.81 6.21 -13.08
C THR A 450 6.58 5.53 -12.47
N GLY A 451 5.52 5.35 -13.26
CA GLY A 451 4.30 4.65 -12.82
C GLY A 451 4.23 3.22 -13.33
N ILE A 452 3.63 2.32 -12.55
CA ILE A 452 3.28 0.96 -12.96
C ILE A 452 1.82 0.64 -12.61
N LEU A 453 1.13 -0.10 -13.48
CA LEU A 453 -0.20 -0.66 -13.28
C LEU A 453 -0.13 -2.18 -13.32
N SER A 454 -0.45 -2.84 -12.21
CA SER A 454 -0.44 -4.31 -12.12
C SER A 454 -1.85 -4.89 -12.15
N PHE A 455 -2.10 -5.80 -13.08
CA PHE A 455 -3.33 -6.60 -13.16
C PHE A 455 -3.26 -7.89 -12.33
N VAL A 456 -2.10 -8.16 -11.72
CA VAL A 456 -1.81 -9.40 -11.00
C VAL A 456 -1.17 -9.09 -9.64
N PRO A 457 -1.16 -10.04 -8.70
CA PRO A 457 -0.49 -9.84 -7.42
C PRO A 457 1.03 -9.79 -7.57
N ILE A 458 1.70 -8.97 -6.75
CA ILE A 458 3.16 -8.81 -6.74
C ILE A 458 3.71 -9.22 -5.37
N GLN A 459 4.81 -9.96 -5.36
CA GLN A 459 5.61 -10.17 -4.15
C GLN A 459 7.06 -9.72 -4.39
N ILE A 460 7.61 -8.93 -3.46
CA ILE A 460 9.01 -8.52 -3.47
C ILE A 460 9.78 -9.36 -2.46
N GLY A 461 10.74 -10.16 -2.93
CA GLY A 461 11.52 -11.07 -2.09
C GLY A 461 10.76 -12.35 -1.70
N GLY A 462 11.29 -13.10 -0.74
CA GLY A 462 10.77 -14.40 -0.31
C GLY A 462 11.21 -15.60 -1.17
N GLY A 463 11.63 -15.34 -2.41
CA GLY A 463 12.35 -16.26 -3.29
C GLY A 463 13.84 -15.96 -3.31
N ASP A 464 14.45 -15.89 -4.49
CA ASP A 464 15.80 -15.42 -4.72
C ASP A 464 16.06 -14.00 -4.18
N ALA A 465 17.35 -13.67 -4.05
CA ALA A 465 17.77 -12.36 -3.58
C ALA A 465 17.27 -11.23 -4.49
N VAL A 466 16.80 -10.14 -3.88
CA VAL A 466 16.27 -8.98 -4.60
C VAL A 466 16.89 -7.66 -4.11
N ASN A 467 17.21 -6.79 -5.06
CA ASN A 467 17.49 -5.38 -4.81
C ASN A 467 16.41 -4.53 -5.48
N PHE A 468 15.28 -4.35 -4.79
CA PHE A 468 14.13 -3.60 -5.26
C PHE A 468 14.21 -2.16 -4.76
N GLN A 469 14.20 -1.20 -5.68
CA GLN A 469 14.22 0.23 -5.34
C GLN A 469 13.33 1.01 -6.29
N ILE A 470 12.25 1.57 -5.76
CA ILE A 470 11.44 2.58 -6.45
C ILE A 470 11.42 3.83 -5.59
N ASP A 471 11.85 4.94 -6.18
CA ASP A 471 11.77 6.28 -5.58
C ASP A 471 10.93 7.20 -6.48
N ALA A 472 10.07 8.03 -5.87
CA ALA A 472 9.19 8.96 -6.60
C ALA A 472 8.34 8.30 -7.71
N GLY A 473 7.87 7.08 -7.46
CA GLY A 473 7.05 6.30 -8.39
C GLY A 473 5.57 6.23 -7.99
N SER A 474 4.76 5.62 -8.86
CA SER A 474 3.39 5.24 -8.51
C SER A 474 3.11 3.78 -8.86
N LEU A 475 2.75 2.96 -7.87
CA LEU A 475 2.23 1.61 -8.09
C LEU A 475 0.71 1.63 -8.01
N GLN A 476 0.05 1.23 -9.08
CA GLN A 476 -1.40 1.26 -9.20
C GLN A 476 -1.94 -0.15 -9.43
N PHE A 477 -3.14 -0.39 -8.92
CA PHE A 477 -3.95 -1.55 -9.26
C PHE A 477 -5.26 -1.10 -9.93
N PRO A 478 -5.83 -1.91 -10.84
CA PRO A 478 -6.99 -1.52 -11.63
C PRO A 478 -8.25 -1.36 -10.78
N ARG A 479 -9.13 -0.45 -11.23
CA ARG A 479 -10.52 -0.39 -10.75
C ARG A 479 -11.26 -1.66 -11.17
N ARG A 480 -11.86 -2.34 -10.19
CA ARG A 480 -12.90 -3.35 -10.39
C ARG A 480 -13.98 -2.78 -11.30
N ALA A 481 -14.39 -3.57 -12.28
CA ALA A 481 -15.26 -3.11 -13.35
C ALA A 481 -16.41 -2.23 -12.85
N ASP A 482 -16.53 -1.05 -13.45
CA ASP A 482 -17.51 -0.05 -13.10
C ASP A 482 -17.99 0.60 -14.39
N THR A 483 -19.22 0.24 -14.77
CA THR A 483 -19.89 0.72 -15.98
C THR A 483 -20.12 2.23 -15.95
N SER A 484 -20.30 2.84 -14.78
CA SER A 484 -20.48 4.29 -14.61
C SER A 484 -19.18 5.05 -14.88
N LYS A 485 -18.04 4.42 -14.56
CA LYS A 485 -16.69 4.95 -14.79
C LYS A 485 -16.07 4.50 -16.11
N LYS A 486 -16.74 3.58 -16.81
CA LYS A 486 -16.33 3.04 -18.10
C LYS A 486 -15.02 2.24 -18.05
N GLU A 487 -14.64 1.73 -16.87
CA GLU A 487 -13.47 0.86 -16.68
C GLU A 487 -13.96 -0.57 -16.49
N LEU A 488 -13.56 -1.50 -17.36
CA LEU A 488 -14.18 -2.84 -17.44
C LEU A 488 -13.18 -3.98 -17.36
N GLN A 489 -11.88 -3.67 -17.25
CA GLN A 489 -10.80 -4.62 -17.52
C GLN A 489 -10.52 -5.58 -16.37
N TYR A 490 -10.93 -5.25 -15.15
CA TYR A 490 -10.56 -6.01 -13.95
C TYR A 490 -11.78 -6.49 -13.17
N HIS A 491 -11.74 -7.76 -12.79
CA HIS A 491 -12.90 -8.55 -12.44
C HIS A 491 -12.58 -9.54 -11.33
N ALA A 492 -12.36 -9.04 -10.12
CA ALA A 492 -12.04 -9.88 -8.96
C ALA A 492 -12.50 -9.26 -7.63
N ALA A 493 -12.52 -10.06 -6.57
CA ALA A 493 -12.88 -9.64 -5.21
C ALA A 493 -11.87 -8.62 -4.62
N ASP A 494 -12.25 -8.00 -3.50
CA ASP A 494 -11.35 -7.10 -2.77
C ASP A 494 -10.16 -7.93 -2.27
N ASN A 495 -8.96 -7.37 -2.29
CA ASN A 495 -7.71 -8.03 -1.89
C ASN A 495 -7.32 -9.26 -2.73
N THR A 496 -7.90 -9.47 -3.93
CA THR A 496 -7.38 -10.50 -4.84
C THR A 496 -6.00 -10.13 -5.40
N ILE A 497 -5.74 -8.83 -5.58
CA ILE A 497 -4.43 -8.28 -5.94
C ILE A 497 -3.94 -7.33 -4.85
N GLY A 498 -2.65 -7.08 -4.88
CA GLY A 498 -1.94 -6.25 -3.92
C GLY A 498 -0.44 -6.44 -4.05
N ILE A 499 0.29 -5.90 -3.08
CA ILE A 499 1.74 -6.05 -2.99
C ILE A 499 2.13 -6.60 -1.62
N SER A 500 2.97 -7.65 -1.63
CA SER A 500 3.51 -8.30 -0.44
C SER A 500 5.04 -8.15 -0.41
N TYR A 501 5.61 -7.77 0.72
CA TYR A 501 7.07 -7.66 0.88
C TYR A 501 7.60 -8.75 1.81
N ALA A 502 8.46 -9.63 1.30
CA ALA A 502 8.98 -10.82 1.97
C ALA A 502 10.52 -10.81 2.11
N GLY A 503 11.12 -9.62 2.28
CA GLY A 503 12.56 -9.43 2.36
C GLY A 503 13.24 -10.26 3.47
N LYS A 504 14.36 -10.90 3.12
CA LYS A 504 15.22 -11.70 3.99
C LYS A 504 16.68 -11.21 3.94
N SER A 505 17.56 -11.87 4.70
CA SER A 505 18.99 -11.53 4.73
C SER A 505 19.58 -11.44 3.31
N GLY A 506 20.20 -10.32 2.98
CA GLY A 506 20.77 -10.05 1.66
C GLY A 506 19.87 -9.25 0.72
N ASP A 507 18.57 -9.13 1.03
CA ASP A 507 17.65 -8.33 0.22
C ASP A 507 17.76 -6.83 0.54
N VAL A 508 17.52 -6.00 -0.48
CA VAL A 508 17.31 -4.56 -0.37
C VAL A 508 15.90 -4.28 -0.87
N VAL A 509 15.06 -3.72 0.00
CA VAL A 509 13.66 -3.41 -0.29
C VAL A 509 13.40 -1.95 0.05
N LYS A 510 13.39 -1.10 -0.98
CA LYS A 510 13.09 0.33 -0.85
C LYS A 510 11.93 0.73 -1.74
N HIS A 511 10.93 1.37 -1.15
CA HIS A 511 9.82 1.97 -1.88
C HIS A 511 9.55 3.34 -1.25
N THR A 512 10.28 4.36 -1.70
CA THR A 512 10.37 5.67 -1.05
C THR A 512 9.67 6.74 -1.88
N ASN A 513 9.18 7.79 -1.22
CA ASN A 513 8.56 8.96 -1.85
C ASN A 513 7.51 8.64 -2.94
N SER A 514 6.88 7.46 -2.84
CA SER A 514 6.04 6.89 -3.88
C SER A 514 4.59 6.81 -3.41
N VAL A 515 3.67 6.55 -4.33
CA VAL A 515 2.26 6.31 -4.01
C VAL A 515 1.87 4.91 -4.45
N VAL A 516 1.32 4.11 -3.52
CA VAL A 516 0.61 2.86 -3.86
C VAL A 516 -0.87 3.12 -3.71
N THR A 517 -1.65 2.83 -4.76
CA THR A 517 -3.08 3.17 -4.77
C THR A 517 -3.90 2.25 -5.65
N SER A 518 -5.19 2.14 -5.33
CA SER A 518 -6.19 1.51 -6.18
C SER A 518 -7.57 2.06 -5.87
N PRO A 519 -8.46 2.20 -6.88
CA PRO A 519 -9.88 2.44 -6.62
C PRO A 519 -10.60 1.22 -6.03
N THR A 520 -10.01 0.03 -6.10
CA THR A 520 -10.53 -1.20 -5.50
C THR A 520 -9.65 -1.63 -4.35
N THR A 521 -10.25 -2.03 -3.23
CA THR A 521 -9.48 -2.43 -2.06
C THR A 521 -8.50 -3.54 -2.41
N TYR A 522 -7.25 -3.33 -2.04
CA TYR A 522 -6.13 -4.23 -2.28
C TYR A 522 -5.38 -4.45 -0.97
N TYR A 523 -4.55 -5.49 -0.92
CA TYR A 523 -3.68 -5.68 0.22
C TYR A 523 -2.34 -4.96 0.01
N TRP A 524 -1.82 -4.40 1.10
CA TRP A 524 -0.43 -3.98 1.22
C TRP A 524 0.11 -4.62 2.49
N GLU A 525 1.14 -5.46 2.39
CA GLU A 525 1.59 -6.21 3.55
C GLU A 525 3.10 -6.40 3.64
N ILE A 526 3.58 -6.42 4.88
CA ILE A 526 4.81 -7.10 5.24
C ILE A 526 4.47 -8.58 5.44
N ASN A 527 4.99 -9.41 4.55
CA ASN A 527 4.74 -10.84 4.49
C ASN A 527 5.16 -11.53 5.80
N SER A 528 4.50 -12.62 6.17
CA SER A 528 4.88 -13.42 7.35
C SER A 528 6.29 -14.02 7.30
N ALA A 529 6.86 -14.21 6.10
CA ALA A 529 8.22 -14.70 5.92
C ALA A 529 9.28 -13.59 5.97
N ALA A 530 8.87 -12.32 6.00
CA ALA A 530 9.80 -11.19 6.04
C ALA A 530 10.57 -11.15 7.36
N THR A 531 11.83 -10.72 7.29
CA THR A 531 12.72 -10.62 8.46
C THR A 531 13.36 -9.23 8.54
N SER A 532 13.79 -8.84 9.75
CA SER A 532 14.57 -7.60 9.95
C SER A 532 16.01 -7.68 9.42
N ALA A 533 16.41 -8.80 8.80
CA ALA A 533 17.75 -8.98 8.24
C ALA A 533 17.90 -8.38 6.83
N ALA A 534 16.80 -8.05 6.15
CA ALA A 534 16.85 -7.29 4.92
C ALA A 534 17.13 -5.80 5.19
N THR A 535 17.58 -5.09 4.16
CA THR A 535 17.68 -3.62 4.19
C THR A 535 16.35 -3.03 3.75
N TRP A 536 15.67 -2.30 4.66
CA TRP A 536 14.32 -1.76 4.42
C TRP A 536 14.32 -0.22 4.37
N ASP A 537 13.54 0.36 3.46
CA ASP A 537 13.20 1.79 3.50
C ASP A 537 11.83 2.07 2.84
N PHE A 538 10.90 2.62 3.61
CA PHE A 538 9.58 3.06 3.15
C PHE A 538 9.32 4.54 3.42
N THR A 539 10.38 5.32 3.66
CA THR A 539 10.27 6.74 3.99
C THR A 539 9.55 7.51 2.88
N GLY A 540 8.53 8.29 3.26
CA GLY A 540 7.73 9.08 2.32
C GLY A 540 6.73 8.27 1.49
N LEU A 541 6.61 6.96 1.72
CA LEU A 541 5.64 6.12 1.00
C LEU A 541 4.21 6.46 1.44
N VAL A 542 3.34 6.69 0.45
CA VAL A 542 1.91 6.96 0.64
C VAL A 542 1.10 5.75 0.19
N ILE A 543 0.33 5.16 1.11
CA ILE A 543 -0.58 4.04 0.85
C ILE A 543 -2.01 4.55 0.87
N VAL A 544 -2.75 4.31 -0.22
CA VAL A 544 -4.11 4.83 -0.39
C VAL A 544 -5.09 3.70 -0.69
N GLY A 545 -6.08 3.47 0.18
CA GLY A 545 -7.15 2.51 -0.09
C GLY A 545 -6.81 1.04 0.15
N ALA A 546 -5.71 0.74 0.84
CA ALA A 546 -5.27 -0.63 1.12
C ALA A 546 -5.80 -1.18 2.44
N ASN A 547 -6.00 -2.50 2.51
CA ASN A 547 -5.88 -3.22 3.78
C ASN A 547 -4.40 -3.41 4.10
N VAL A 548 -3.92 -2.76 5.15
CA VAL A 548 -2.50 -2.70 5.50
C VAL A 548 -2.19 -3.71 6.60
N THR A 549 -1.13 -4.51 6.41
CA THR A 549 -0.57 -5.37 7.46
C THR A 549 0.90 -5.02 7.70
N LEU A 550 1.23 -4.53 8.89
CA LEU A 550 2.61 -4.26 9.33
C LEU A 550 3.09 -5.30 10.35
N ARG A 551 4.35 -5.66 10.23
CA ARG A 551 5.08 -6.57 11.13
C ARG A 551 6.42 -5.96 11.50
N ASN A 552 6.99 -6.41 12.62
CA ASN A 552 8.26 -5.89 13.13
C ASN A 552 9.48 -6.34 12.30
N VAL A 553 9.74 -5.65 11.19
CA VAL A 553 10.96 -5.85 10.38
C VAL A 553 11.86 -4.61 10.38
N MET A 554 11.28 -3.43 10.63
CA MET A 554 11.96 -2.15 10.72
C MET A 554 11.14 -1.17 11.58
N THR A 555 11.69 0.02 11.83
CA THR A 555 10.88 1.19 12.23
C THR A 555 10.28 1.85 10.99
N PHE A 556 8.96 1.85 10.87
CA PHE A 556 8.25 2.49 9.75
C PHE A 556 8.18 3.99 9.96
N ASN A 557 9.10 4.72 9.36
CA ASN A 557 9.24 6.15 9.56
C ASN A 557 8.64 6.96 8.39
N SER A 558 7.89 8.02 8.70
CA SER A 558 7.40 9.01 7.73
C SER A 558 6.56 8.43 6.59
N MET A 559 5.78 7.39 6.86
CA MET A 559 4.79 6.84 5.93
C MET A 559 3.45 7.57 6.04
N ALA A 560 2.66 7.56 4.98
CA ALA A 560 1.29 8.06 5.01
C ALA A 560 0.29 6.94 4.67
N PHE A 561 -0.78 6.84 5.45
CA PHE A 561 -1.90 5.92 5.27
C PHE A 561 -3.17 6.76 5.11
N SER A 562 -3.78 6.72 3.93
CA SER A 562 -4.95 7.52 3.61
C SER A 562 -6.08 6.65 3.09
N SER A 563 -7.27 6.75 3.68
CA SER A 563 -8.44 5.97 3.24
C SER A 563 -8.20 4.45 3.23
N CYS A 564 -7.27 3.95 4.05
CA CYS A 564 -7.06 2.53 4.25
C CYS A 564 -8.24 1.94 5.04
N PRO A 565 -8.96 0.92 4.52
CA PRO A 565 -10.10 0.33 5.24
C PRO A 565 -9.70 -0.37 6.54
N THR A 566 -8.51 -0.96 6.58
CA THR A 566 -7.93 -1.53 7.81
C THR A 566 -6.44 -1.24 7.91
N LEU A 567 -5.98 -1.03 9.14
CA LEU A 567 -4.58 -0.95 9.53
C LEU A 567 -4.34 -2.02 10.60
N ASN A 568 -3.60 -3.07 10.26
CA ASN A 568 -3.26 -4.15 11.18
C ASN A 568 -1.78 -4.07 11.53
N PHE A 569 -1.46 -3.45 12.67
CA PHE A 569 -0.08 -3.19 13.09
C PHE A 569 0.29 -4.14 14.23
N SER A 570 1.22 -5.07 13.99
CA SER A 570 1.59 -6.09 14.98
C SER A 570 3.05 -5.98 15.38
N SER A 571 3.30 -5.64 16.65
CA SER A 571 4.62 -5.54 17.28
C SER A 571 5.60 -4.58 16.60
N CYS A 572 5.12 -3.66 15.76
CA CYS A 572 5.96 -2.77 14.96
C CYS A 572 6.05 -1.37 15.59
N THR A 573 7.09 -0.63 15.20
CA THR A 573 7.26 0.78 15.56
C THR A 573 6.96 1.63 14.34
N ILE A 574 6.04 2.58 14.47
CA ILE A 574 5.64 3.55 13.46
C ILE A 574 5.97 4.93 14.00
N THR A 575 6.72 5.74 13.24
CA THR A 575 7.13 7.09 13.64
C THR A 575 6.82 8.12 12.57
N SER A 576 6.47 9.34 12.98
CA SER A 576 6.27 10.48 12.07
C SER A 576 5.26 10.20 10.95
N ALA A 577 4.30 9.30 11.16
CA ALA A 577 3.37 8.89 10.13
C ALA A 577 2.21 9.89 9.99
N THR A 578 1.57 9.89 8.82
CA THR A 578 0.29 10.56 8.61
C THR A 578 -0.80 9.51 8.42
N ILE A 579 -1.74 9.43 9.34
CA ILE A 579 -2.92 8.57 9.22
C ILE A 579 -4.13 9.48 9.03
N SER A 580 -4.85 9.32 7.91
CA SER A 580 -5.96 10.22 7.59
C SER A 580 -7.09 9.54 6.84
N ARG A 581 -8.26 10.20 6.85
CA ARG A 581 -9.48 9.72 6.18
C ARG A 581 -9.82 8.29 6.60
N VAL A 582 -9.69 8.00 7.89
CA VAL A 582 -9.98 6.68 8.45
C VAL A 582 -11.47 6.33 8.24
N PRO A 583 -11.83 5.03 8.13
CA PRO A 583 -13.21 4.65 7.88
C PRO A 583 -14.14 4.90 9.06
N ALA A 584 -15.45 4.91 8.78
CA ALA A 584 -16.52 5.13 9.74
C ALA A 584 -16.70 4.04 10.81
N GLY A 585 -16.16 2.84 10.54
CA GLY A 585 -16.37 1.63 11.34
C GLY A 585 -15.62 1.61 12.67
N ASN A 586 -15.88 0.55 13.44
CA ASN A 586 -15.15 0.27 14.67
C ASN A 586 -13.81 -0.42 14.35
N ASP A 587 -12.79 -0.12 15.16
CA ASP A 587 -11.56 -0.90 15.27
C ASP A 587 -10.85 -1.11 13.91
N THR A 588 -10.91 -0.09 13.05
CA THR A 588 -10.22 -0.07 11.75
C THR A 588 -8.70 0.01 11.89
N LEU A 589 -8.20 0.38 13.07
CA LEU A 589 -6.83 0.10 13.51
C LEU A 589 -6.86 -1.05 14.52
N THR A 590 -6.13 -2.12 14.22
CA THR A 590 -5.85 -3.20 15.17
C THR A 590 -4.37 -3.21 15.54
N THR A 591 -4.08 -3.38 16.83
CA THR A 591 -2.72 -3.36 17.40
C THR A 591 -2.54 -4.43 18.46
N ASN A 592 -1.29 -4.70 18.84
CA ASN A 592 -0.97 -5.43 20.06
C ASN A 592 -0.16 -4.56 21.05
N GLY A 593 0.04 -5.04 22.27
CA GLY A 593 0.71 -4.27 23.34
C GLY A 593 2.20 -3.97 23.10
N SER A 594 2.82 -4.54 22.07
CA SER A 594 4.20 -4.26 21.67
C SER A 594 4.30 -3.28 20.50
N THR A 595 3.17 -2.83 19.96
CA THR A 595 3.13 -1.83 18.90
C THR A 595 3.41 -0.45 19.48
N VAL A 596 4.14 0.39 18.76
CA VAL A 596 4.37 1.80 19.13
C VAL A 596 4.03 2.67 17.92
N ILE A 597 3.19 3.68 18.12
CA ILE A 597 2.86 4.71 17.14
C ILE A 597 3.25 6.04 17.77
N SER A 598 4.23 6.73 17.18
CA SER A 598 4.73 7.96 17.77
C SER A 598 4.99 9.09 16.79
N GLY A 599 4.95 10.33 17.29
CA GLY A 599 5.21 11.53 16.51
C GLY A 599 4.27 11.71 15.30
N SER A 600 3.13 11.03 15.28
CA SER A 600 2.30 10.88 14.08
C SER A 600 1.11 11.84 14.10
N SER A 601 0.69 12.28 12.91
CA SER A 601 -0.54 13.04 12.70
C SER A 601 -1.68 12.09 12.36
N ILE A 602 -2.70 12.03 13.21
CA ILE A 602 -3.79 11.06 13.15
C ILE A 602 -5.12 11.79 13.06
N ASN A 603 -5.75 11.75 11.88
CA ASN A 603 -7.06 12.32 11.66
C ASN A 603 -8.13 11.22 11.69
N VAL A 604 -8.93 11.24 12.76
CA VAL A 604 -10.03 10.28 13.00
C VAL A 604 -11.40 10.83 12.62
N THR A 605 -11.50 11.99 11.95
CA THR A 605 -12.79 12.67 11.71
C THR A 605 -13.81 11.81 10.96
N GLY A 606 -13.35 10.80 10.22
CA GLY A 606 -14.19 9.86 9.48
C GLY A 606 -14.93 8.83 10.34
N VAL A 607 -14.53 8.60 11.60
CA VAL A 607 -15.21 7.66 12.50
C VAL A 607 -16.59 8.19 12.88
N THR A 608 -17.65 7.38 12.73
CA THR A 608 -19.00 7.79 13.13
C THR A 608 -19.10 7.97 14.65
N ALA A 609 -19.86 8.97 15.12
CA ALA A 609 -20.16 9.16 16.54
C ALA A 609 -20.57 7.84 17.22
N GLY A 610 -20.00 7.58 18.40
CA GLY A 610 -20.23 6.34 19.16
C GLY A 610 -19.38 5.13 18.75
N ASN A 611 -18.78 5.12 17.55
CA ASN A 611 -17.77 4.13 17.18
C ASN A 611 -16.39 4.50 17.75
N ARG A 612 -15.40 3.62 17.61
CA ARG A 612 -14.00 3.90 17.93
C ARG A 612 -13.05 3.56 16.78
N TRP A 613 -12.00 4.34 16.61
CA TRP A 613 -10.95 4.05 15.63
C TRP A 613 -10.11 2.82 16.03
N SER A 614 -9.73 2.74 17.31
CA SER A 614 -8.87 1.67 17.85
C SER A 614 -9.30 1.26 19.26
N SER A 615 -9.13 -0.02 19.59
CA SER A 615 -9.29 -0.58 20.92
C SER A 615 -7.98 -1.16 21.44
N VAL A 616 -7.57 -0.74 22.63
CA VAL A 616 -6.29 -1.12 23.23
C VAL A 616 -6.45 -1.50 24.69
N SER A 617 -5.68 -2.48 25.15
CA SER A 617 -5.54 -2.79 26.57
C SER A 617 -4.59 -1.83 27.29
N SER A 618 -3.71 -1.15 26.56
CA SER A 618 -2.81 -0.13 27.10
C SER A 618 -2.68 1.03 26.11
N PRO A 619 -3.06 2.26 26.50
CA PRO A 619 -2.97 3.43 25.63
C PRO A 619 -1.53 3.93 25.44
N VAL A 620 -0.54 3.38 26.17
CA VAL A 620 0.87 3.79 26.08
C VAL A 620 1.51 3.51 24.71
N ILE A 621 0.85 2.72 23.86
CA ILE A 621 1.30 2.48 22.49
C ILE A 621 1.27 3.76 21.63
N PHE A 622 0.58 4.81 22.09
CA PHE A 622 0.54 6.11 21.43
C PHE A 622 1.43 7.10 22.20
N GLU A 623 2.42 7.69 21.53
CA GLU A 623 3.32 8.68 22.14
C GLU A 623 3.55 9.90 21.23
N ASN A 624 3.44 11.11 21.75
CA ASN A 624 3.72 12.36 21.00
C ASN A 624 2.90 12.49 19.70
N ASN A 625 1.70 11.90 19.64
CA ASN A 625 0.85 11.99 18.45
C ASN A 625 -0.09 13.19 18.50
N THR A 626 -0.52 13.65 17.34
CA THR A 626 -1.59 14.66 17.21
C THR A 626 -2.85 14.00 16.68
N PHE A 627 -3.86 13.86 17.53
CA PHE A 627 -5.19 13.38 17.16
C PHE A 627 -6.10 14.54 16.77
N THR A 628 -6.74 14.43 15.61
CA THR A 628 -7.76 15.36 15.13
C THR A 628 -9.10 14.66 15.01
N GLY A 629 -10.10 15.14 15.75
CA GLY A 629 -11.49 14.65 15.70
C GLY A 629 -12.47 15.76 15.32
N SER A 630 -13.75 15.55 15.65
CA SER A 630 -14.81 16.57 15.63
C SER A 630 -15.80 16.27 16.76
N SER A 631 -16.68 17.21 17.12
CA SER A 631 -17.76 16.96 18.09
C SER A 631 -18.73 15.85 17.65
N THR A 632 -18.76 15.55 16.35
CA THR A 632 -19.64 14.56 15.71
C THR A 632 -18.92 13.27 15.27
N THR A 633 -17.62 13.19 15.49
CA THR A 633 -16.79 12.01 15.19
C THR A 633 -16.93 10.99 16.32
N GLY A 634 -16.52 9.74 16.12
CA GLY A 634 -16.37 8.76 17.19
C GLY A 634 -15.09 8.93 18.01
N HIS A 635 -14.79 7.94 18.85
CA HIS A 635 -13.64 7.96 19.75
C HIS A 635 -12.34 7.62 18.98
N ALA A 636 -11.24 8.29 19.31
CA ALA A 636 -9.93 7.93 18.77
C ALA A 636 -9.43 6.62 19.38
N ILE A 637 -9.62 6.46 20.70
CA ILE A 637 -9.07 5.33 21.45
C ILE A 637 -10.13 4.81 22.41
N ARG A 638 -10.39 3.51 22.37
CA ARG A 638 -11.08 2.80 23.46
C ARG A 638 -10.06 2.06 24.32
N VAL A 639 -10.08 2.29 25.62
CA VAL A 639 -9.27 1.55 26.59
C VAL A 639 -10.12 0.45 27.23
N THR A 640 -9.62 -0.78 27.26
CA THR A 640 -10.38 -1.96 27.72
C THR A 640 -9.83 -2.61 28.98
N THR A 641 -8.72 -2.13 29.52
CA THR A 641 -8.15 -2.63 30.78
C THR A 641 -7.94 -1.49 31.76
N ALA A 642 -8.46 -1.65 32.99
CA ALA A 642 -8.29 -0.69 34.07
C ALA A 642 -6.81 -0.64 34.50
N GLY A 643 -6.34 0.52 34.97
CA GLY A 643 -4.95 0.68 35.36
C GLY A 643 -4.47 2.12 35.34
N THR A 644 -3.19 2.30 35.65
CA THR A 644 -2.49 3.59 35.59
C THR A 644 -1.50 3.58 34.45
N TYR A 645 -1.60 4.56 33.54
CA TYR A 645 -0.79 4.62 32.33
C TYR A 645 -0.08 5.97 32.19
N SER A 646 1.17 5.94 31.72
CA SER A 646 1.91 7.14 31.31
C SER A 646 1.54 7.47 29.86
N PHE A 647 0.83 8.57 29.65
CA PHE A 647 0.29 8.94 28.35
C PHE A 647 1.03 10.16 27.80
N ALA A 648 2.16 9.89 27.15
CA ALA A 648 3.16 10.89 26.84
C ALA A 648 2.86 11.67 25.56
N GLY A 649 2.83 13.00 25.67
CA GLY A 649 2.91 13.95 24.55
C GLY A 649 1.73 13.94 23.56
N ASN A 650 0.72 13.10 23.75
CA ASN A 650 -0.43 13.05 22.84
C ASN A 650 -1.28 14.31 22.96
N THR A 651 -1.66 14.88 21.83
CA THR A 651 -2.56 16.04 21.75
C THR A 651 -3.88 15.67 21.07
N PHE A 652 -4.98 16.24 21.54
CA PHE A 652 -6.33 15.98 21.05
C PHE A 652 -6.99 17.30 20.66
N THR A 653 -7.40 17.40 19.40
CA THR A 653 -7.96 18.63 18.83
C THR A 653 -9.36 18.39 18.27
N ALA A 654 -10.25 19.36 18.49
CA ALA A 654 -11.62 19.40 17.98
C ALA A 654 -12.57 18.26 18.40
N PHE A 655 -12.18 17.38 19.33
CA PHE A 655 -13.09 16.39 19.92
C PHE A 655 -14.23 17.06 20.69
N GLY A 656 -15.30 16.30 20.91
CA GLY A 656 -16.45 16.77 21.64
C GLY A 656 -16.15 17.07 23.12
N PRO A 657 -17.07 17.79 23.79
CA PRO A 657 -16.83 18.34 25.12
C PRO A 657 -16.60 17.27 26.18
N VAL A 658 -16.00 17.70 27.29
CA VAL A 658 -15.85 16.88 28.50
C VAL A 658 -17.22 16.53 29.10
N GLU A 659 -17.26 15.44 29.88
CA GLU A 659 -18.42 15.03 30.66
C GLU A 659 -19.09 16.21 31.38
N ARG A 660 -20.43 16.22 31.35
CA ARG A 660 -21.28 17.11 32.16
C ARG A 660 -22.22 16.28 33.02
N THR A 661 -22.64 16.82 34.14
CA THR A 661 -23.59 16.16 35.03
C THR A 661 -24.80 17.03 35.31
N PHE A 662 -25.90 16.43 35.74
CA PHE A 662 -27.10 17.14 36.17
C PHE A 662 -27.82 16.37 37.27
N LEU A 663 -28.59 17.09 38.08
CA LEU A 663 -29.43 16.50 39.10
C LEU A 663 -30.77 16.06 38.49
N THR A 664 -31.24 14.88 38.87
CA THR A 664 -32.54 14.34 38.45
C THR A 664 -33.74 15.08 39.06
N SER A 665 -33.50 15.91 40.07
CA SER A 665 -34.52 16.70 40.76
C SER A 665 -35.01 17.90 39.93
N SER A 666 -36.03 18.60 40.42
CA SER A 666 -36.52 19.84 39.80
C SER A 666 -35.51 20.99 39.81
N SER A 667 -34.38 20.88 40.53
CA SER A 667 -33.27 21.82 40.44
C SER A 667 -32.41 21.63 39.18
N GLY A 668 -32.39 20.43 38.60
CA GLY A 668 -31.66 20.11 37.37
C GLY A 668 -32.56 19.90 36.16
N ILE A 669 -33.83 19.54 36.34
CA ILE A 669 -34.79 19.30 35.26
C ILE A 669 -36.01 20.20 35.39
N ASN A 670 -36.28 20.98 34.34
CA ASN A 670 -37.55 21.69 34.18
C ASN A 670 -38.50 20.86 33.29
N THR A 671 -39.42 20.13 33.93
CA THR A 671 -40.38 19.23 33.25
C THR A 671 -41.46 19.96 32.44
N SER A 672 -41.63 21.28 32.62
CA SER A 672 -42.58 22.07 31.82
C SER A 672 -42.02 22.46 30.45
N THR A 673 -40.68 22.50 30.32
CA THR A 673 -39.99 22.91 29.10
C THR A 673 -39.05 21.84 28.55
N ASP A 674 -38.92 20.69 29.23
CA ASP A 674 -37.96 19.61 28.95
C ASP A 674 -36.50 20.08 28.94
N VAL A 675 -36.16 21.08 29.77
CA VAL A 675 -34.81 21.68 29.82
C VAL A 675 -34.01 21.08 30.98
N ILE A 676 -32.77 20.66 30.69
CA ILE A 676 -31.79 20.19 31.67
C ILE A 676 -30.82 21.34 31.99
N THR A 677 -30.54 21.55 33.26
CA THR A 677 -29.48 22.44 33.77
C THR A 677 -28.27 21.61 34.18
N LEU A 678 -27.13 21.88 33.54
CA LEU A 678 -25.88 21.17 33.74
C LEU A 678 -25.03 21.84 34.84
N ASP A 679 -24.10 21.08 35.39
CA ASP A 679 -23.19 21.49 36.47
C ASP A 679 -22.25 22.66 36.11
N ALA A 680 -21.92 22.83 34.83
CA ALA A 680 -21.10 23.94 34.34
C ALA A 680 -21.34 24.23 32.84
N VAL A 681 -20.51 25.12 32.27
CA VAL A 681 -20.53 25.42 30.83
C VAL A 681 -20.24 24.17 30.00
N HIS A 682 -21.12 23.86 29.05
CA HIS A 682 -21.15 22.52 28.46
C HIS A 682 -20.41 22.33 27.14
N GLY A 683 -20.15 23.41 26.39
CA GLY A 683 -19.42 23.34 25.11
C GLY A 683 -20.15 22.67 23.93
N TYR A 684 -21.25 21.94 24.15
CA TYR A 684 -22.12 21.45 23.07
C TYR A 684 -22.70 22.55 22.18
N THR A 685 -22.89 22.20 20.92
CA THR A 685 -23.60 22.94 19.88
C THR A 685 -24.83 22.16 19.40
N ASN A 686 -25.73 22.81 18.68
CA ASN A 686 -26.98 22.17 18.24
C ASN A 686 -26.70 21.03 17.26
N GLY A 687 -27.21 19.84 17.59
CA GLY A 687 -27.01 18.61 16.81
C GLY A 687 -25.86 17.74 17.29
N ASP A 688 -25.09 18.17 18.30
CA ASP A 688 -24.01 17.34 18.83
C ASP A 688 -24.55 16.05 19.49
N PRO A 689 -23.96 14.88 19.18
CA PRO A 689 -24.38 13.61 19.76
C PRO A 689 -23.81 13.39 21.17
N ALA A 690 -24.65 12.98 22.11
CA ALA A 690 -24.28 12.71 23.50
C ALA A 690 -24.96 11.44 24.04
N TYR A 691 -24.22 10.67 24.83
CA TYR A 691 -24.74 9.55 25.60
C TYR A 691 -25.23 10.02 26.95
N TYR A 692 -26.47 9.69 27.29
CA TYR A 692 -26.98 9.78 28.66
C TYR A 692 -26.62 8.49 29.41
N GLN A 693 -26.12 8.62 30.63
CA GLN A 693 -25.86 7.50 31.53
C GLN A 693 -26.29 7.83 32.96
N ASP A 694 -26.93 6.86 33.62
CA ASP A 694 -27.27 6.96 35.05
C ASP A 694 -26.17 6.41 35.98
N GLN A 695 -25.15 5.76 35.42
CA GLN A 695 -24.01 5.15 36.13
C GLN A 695 -24.44 4.14 37.22
N GLY A 696 -25.52 3.40 36.97
CA GLY A 696 -26.12 2.47 37.94
C GLY A 696 -27.10 3.15 38.90
N GLY A 697 -27.52 4.38 38.59
CA GLY A 697 -28.61 5.07 39.24
C GLY A 697 -29.95 4.32 39.09
N THR A 698 -30.93 4.70 39.91
CA THR A 698 -32.25 4.02 39.91
C THR A 698 -33.38 4.93 39.48
N GLN A 699 -33.14 6.24 39.43
CA GLN A 699 -34.16 7.22 39.08
C GLN A 699 -34.37 7.28 37.57
N ASN A 700 -35.62 7.20 37.14
CA ASN A 700 -35.99 7.36 35.74
C ASN A 700 -36.43 8.81 35.47
N VAL A 701 -35.72 9.49 34.57
CA VAL A 701 -35.98 10.87 34.16
C VAL A 701 -36.60 10.99 32.76
N GLY A 702 -37.11 9.89 32.21
CA GLY A 702 -37.63 9.83 30.84
C GLY A 702 -36.56 9.59 29.77
N LEU A 703 -35.32 9.34 30.20
CA LEU A 703 -34.19 8.97 29.34
C LEU A 703 -33.81 7.50 29.56
N THR A 704 -33.25 6.87 28.53
CA THR A 704 -32.81 5.47 28.56
C THR A 704 -31.31 5.42 28.76
N ASP A 705 -30.86 4.73 29.80
CA ASP A 705 -29.45 4.57 30.13
C ASP A 705 -28.63 4.00 28.96
N GLY A 706 -27.43 4.54 28.76
CA GLY A 706 -26.53 4.23 27.65
C GLY A 706 -27.02 4.65 26.25
N ASN A 707 -28.19 5.28 26.13
CA ASN A 707 -28.76 5.65 24.84
C ASN A 707 -28.15 6.95 24.28
N LEU A 708 -28.09 7.01 22.95
CA LEU A 708 -27.60 8.19 22.21
C LEU A 708 -28.75 9.20 22.03
N TYR A 709 -28.47 10.46 22.36
CA TYR A 709 -29.34 11.61 22.15
C TYR A 709 -28.58 12.72 21.41
N TYR A 710 -29.31 13.71 20.91
CA TYR A 710 -28.74 14.87 20.22
C TYR A 710 -29.07 16.15 20.98
N VAL A 711 -28.03 16.92 21.29
CA VAL A 711 -28.10 18.10 22.16
C VAL A 711 -28.54 19.32 21.35
N ARG A 712 -29.45 20.10 21.93
CA ARG A 712 -29.68 21.49 21.56
C ARG A 712 -29.30 22.38 22.74
N SER A 713 -28.45 23.38 22.50
CA SER A 713 -28.04 24.37 23.49
C SER A 713 -29.11 25.44 23.63
N GLU A 714 -29.63 25.62 24.85
CA GLU A 714 -30.57 26.68 25.19
C GLU A 714 -29.84 27.88 25.84
N SER A 715 -28.76 27.60 26.55
CA SER A 715 -27.79 28.58 27.06
C SER A 715 -26.43 27.92 27.22
N SER A 716 -25.43 28.59 27.81
CA SER A 716 -24.13 27.96 28.09
C SER A 716 -24.19 26.81 29.10
N THR A 717 -25.23 26.73 29.93
CA THR A 717 -25.37 25.74 31.01
C THR A 717 -26.69 24.96 30.95
N THR A 718 -27.51 25.16 29.92
CA THR A 718 -28.82 24.49 29.80
C THR A 718 -29.05 23.92 28.41
N ILE A 719 -29.64 22.74 28.34
CA ILE A 719 -29.85 22.01 27.09
C ILE A 719 -31.25 21.39 26.99
N THR A 720 -31.66 21.03 25.78
CA THR A 720 -32.73 20.07 25.49
C THR A 720 -32.17 18.89 24.68
N LEU A 721 -32.81 17.73 24.75
CA LEU A 721 -32.37 16.49 24.08
C LEU A 721 -33.37 16.04 23.02
N TYR A 722 -32.86 15.51 21.91
CA TYR A 722 -33.64 15.04 20.77
C TYR A 722 -33.21 13.64 20.30
N ASP A 723 -34.08 12.98 19.54
CA ASP A 723 -33.88 11.67 18.90
C ASP A 723 -32.94 11.71 17.67
N THR A 724 -32.81 12.85 16.99
CA THR A 724 -31.96 13.03 15.80
C THR A 724 -31.25 14.38 15.80
N ALA A 725 -30.08 14.44 15.14
CA ALA A 725 -29.34 15.68 14.95
C ALA A 725 -30.18 16.75 14.22
N ALA A 726 -30.97 16.33 13.22
CA ALA A 726 -31.82 17.24 12.45
C ALA A 726 -32.90 17.90 13.31
N HIS A 727 -33.50 17.15 14.25
CA HIS A 727 -34.49 17.70 15.18
C HIS A 727 -33.84 18.62 16.22
N ALA A 728 -32.67 18.28 16.76
CA ALA A 728 -31.93 19.17 17.67
C ALA A 728 -31.55 20.51 17.02
N ILE A 729 -31.12 20.49 15.76
CA ILE A 729 -30.80 21.69 14.98
C ILE A 729 -32.06 22.53 14.73
N SER A 730 -33.16 21.89 14.30
CA SER A 730 -34.42 22.56 13.99
C SER A 730 -35.11 23.14 15.23
N GLY A 731 -35.03 22.43 16.36
CA GLY A 731 -35.75 22.75 17.58
C GLY A 731 -37.24 22.42 17.50
N GLY A 732 -38.00 22.84 18.51
CA GLY A 732 -39.44 22.58 18.62
C GLY A 732 -39.77 21.25 19.32
N ALA A 733 -41.01 20.78 19.18
CA ALA A 733 -41.51 19.60 19.90
C ALA A 733 -41.19 18.26 19.20
N THR A 734 -40.96 18.26 17.88
CA THR A 734 -40.70 17.04 17.11
C THR A 734 -39.42 16.38 17.58
N GLY A 735 -39.50 15.12 18.02
CA GLY A 735 -38.35 14.33 18.43
C GLY A 735 -37.69 14.76 19.75
N ARG A 736 -38.24 15.76 20.46
CA ARG A 736 -37.72 16.19 21.75
C ARG A 736 -38.01 15.13 22.82
N ALA A 737 -37.01 14.81 23.65
CA ALA A 737 -37.17 13.90 24.76
C ALA A 737 -38.09 14.51 25.83
N ASN A 738 -39.07 13.74 26.29
CA ASN A 738 -39.96 14.14 27.38
C ASN A 738 -39.28 13.83 28.71
N LEU A 739 -39.09 14.84 29.56
CA LEU A 739 -38.35 14.66 30.81
C LEU A 739 -39.27 14.57 32.03
N THR A 740 -38.91 13.70 32.97
CA THR A 740 -39.48 13.66 34.32
C THR A 740 -38.41 14.05 35.34
N ALA A 741 -38.81 14.69 36.42
CA ALA A 741 -37.94 14.90 37.57
C ALA A 741 -38.22 13.82 38.62
N ALA A 742 -37.17 13.24 39.18
CA ALA A 742 -37.24 12.23 40.22
C ALA A 742 -36.08 12.44 41.20
N GLY A 743 -36.30 12.26 42.51
CA GLY A 743 -35.24 12.27 43.54
C GLY A 743 -34.20 13.39 43.42
N ALA A 744 -32.93 13.06 43.71
CA ALA A 744 -31.77 13.96 43.60
C ALA A 744 -30.47 13.18 43.31
N GLU A 745 -30.56 12.17 42.43
CA GLU A 745 -29.38 11.50 41.86
C GLU A 745 -28.64 12.43 40.89
N THR A 746 -27.36 12.15 40.69
CA THR A 746 -26.54 12.80 39.65
C THR A 746 -26.48 11.87 38.44
N HIS A 747 -26.89 12.38 37.28
CA HIS A 747 -26.79 11.67 36.01
C HIS A 747 -25.81 12.37 35.07
N HIS A 748 -25.37 11.65 34.03
CA HIS A 748 -24.20 11.99 33.25
C HIS A 748 -24.53 12.16 31.77
N LEU A 749 -23.91 13.16 31.13
CA LEU A 749 -23.84 13.31 29.68
C LEU A 749 -22.40 13.23 29.21
N TYR A 750 -22.12 12.25 28.36
CA TYR A 750 -20.84 12.08 27.69
C TYR A 750 -20.96 12.42 26.21
N SER A 751 -20.02 13.17 25.67
CA SER A 751 -19.98 13.38 24.23
C SER A 751 -19.74 12.06 23.50
N ALA A 752 -20.53 11.77 22.46
CA ALA A 752 -20.29 10.64 21.59
C ALA A 752 -19.05 10.83 20.70
N GLY A 753 -18.53 12.05 20.63
CA GLY A 753 -17.24 12.41 20.04
C GLY A 753 -16.16 12.76 21.06
N ALA A 754 -16.25 12.25 22.29
CA ALA A 754 -15.13 12.30 23.23
C ALA A 754 -13.89 11.63 22.63
N ALA A 755 -12.70 12.13 22.93
CA ALA A 755 -11.44 11.59 22.40
C ALA A 755 -11.18 10.14 22.82
N ILE A 756 -11.39 9.85 24.11
CA ILE A 756 -11.15 8.54 24.71
C ILE A 756 -12.47 7.94 25.17
N TYR A 757 -12.64 6.64 24.96
CA TYR A 757 -13.68 5.84 25.57
C TYR A 757 -13.06 4.89 26.60
N ASN A 758 -13.28 5.15 27.88
CA ASN A 758 -12.95 4.25 28.96
C ASN A 758 -14.04 3.17 29.06
N ASN A 759 -13.72 1.96 28.61
CA ASN A 759 -14.61 0.80 28.65
C ASN A 759 -13.97 -0.31 29.48
N THR A 760 -13.41 0.05 30.63
CA THR A 760 -12.64 -0.85 31.48
C THR A 760 -13.49 -1.53 32.55
N GLY A 761 -14.68 -1.00 32.85
CA GLY A 761 -15.52 -1.43 33.97
C GLY A 761 -14.90 -1.11 35.34
N GLY A 762 -13.92 -0.21 35.38
CA GLY A 762 -13.18 0.13 36.60
C GLY A 762 -12.43 1.46 36.48
N SER A 763 -11.43 1.65 37.36
CA SER A 763 -10.67 2.90 37.42
C SER A 763 -9.53 2.94 36.40
N LEU A 764 -9.51 4.00 35.59
CA LEU A 764 -8.46 4.35 34.64
C LEU A 764 -7.75 5.61 35.14
N THR A 765 -6.41 5.60 35.22
CA THR A 765 -5.61 6.80 35.49
C THR A 765 -4.70 7.10 34.32
N LEU A 766 -4.81 8.31 33.76
CA LEU A 766 -3.96 8.79 32.68
C LEU A 766 -3.01 9.88 33.21
N ASN A 767 -1.72 9.56 33.29
CA ASN A 767 -0.68 10.52 33.62
C ASN A 767 -0.17 11.19 32.34
N ILE A 768 -0.69 12.38 32.06
CA ILE A 768 -0.29 13.20 30.92
C ILE A 768 1.12 13.74 31.18
N THR A 769 2.05 13.40 30.30
CA THR A 769 3.46 13.80 30.38
C THR A 769 3.91 14.40 29.06
N SER A 770 5.14 14.94 29.01
CA SER A 770 5.78 15.43 27.79
C SER A 770 4.96 16.45 26.98
N GLY A 771 4.18 17.30 27.66
CA GLY A 771 3.39 18.37 27.02
C GLY A 771 2.11 17.91 26.32
N GLY A 772 1.60 16.71 26.62
CA GLY A 772 0.30 16.26 26.11
C GLY A 772 -0.88 17.12 26.57
N SER A 773 -1.99 17.06 25.84
CA SER A 773 -3.23 17.77 26.19
C SER A 773 -4.20 16.88 26.97
N THR A 774 -5.05 17.48 27.81
CA THR A 774 -6.14 16.77 28.49
C THR A 774 -7.20 16.29 27.48
N PRO A 775 -7.45 14.97 27.33
CA PRO A 775 -8.49 14.45 26.44
C PRO A 775 -9.89 14.60 27.06
N SER A 776 -10.93 14.71 26.22
CA SER A 776 -12.29 14.41 26.66
C SER A 776 -12.50 12.90 26.74
N VAL A 777 -13.25 12.46 27.75
CA VAL A 777 -13.44 11.03 28.05
C VAL A 777 -14.93 10.71 28.14
N ARG A 778 -15.31 9.59 27.54
CA ARG A 778 -16.57 8.90 27.77
C ARG A 778 -16.32 7.69 28.66
N GLU A 779 -17.21 7.45 29.61
CA GLU A 779 -17.18 6.27 30.48
C GLU A 779 -18.18 5.21 30.00
N SER A 780 -17.88 3.94 30.27
CA SER A 780 -18.90 2.88 30.36
C SER A 780 -19.46 2.85 31.79
N ASP A 781 -20.56 2.13 31.99
CA ASP A 781 -21.11 1.94 33.34
C ASP A 781 -20.06 1.28 34.24
N GLY A 782 -19.91 1.82 35.45
CA GLY A 782 -18.92 1.37 36.43
C GLY A 782 -17.46 1.75 36.12
N SER A 783 -17.21 2.45 35.02
CA SER A 783 -15.89 3.01 34.72
C SER A 783 -15.72 4.41 35.32
N SER A 784 -14.48 4.76 35.64
CA SER A 784 -14.11 6.13 36.04
C SER A 784 -12.70 6.47 35.57
N THR A 785 -12.49 7.70 35.08
CA THR A 785 -11.17 8.17 34.67
C THR A 785 -10.64 9.29 35.56
N THR A 786 -9.40 9.14 36.02
CA THR A 786 -8.61 10.21 36.64
C THR A 786 -7.55 10.69 35.64
N ILE A 787 -7.56 11.98 35.33
CA ILE A 787 -6.52 12.60 34.48
C ILE A 787 -5.57 13.41 35.37
N ASN A 788 -4.28 13.07 35.29
CA ASN A 788 -3.20 13.80 35.94
C ASN A 788 -2.37 14.51 34.88
N ASN A 789 -2.57 15.81 34.73
CA ASN A 789 -1.82 16.69 33.84
C ASN A 789 -1.15 17.80 34.66
N ALA A 790 0.00 17.48 35.25
CA ALA A 790 0.70 18.38 36.14
C ALA A 790 1.37 19.53 35.35
N VAL A 791 0.98 20.77 35.64
CA VAL A 791 1.61 21.99 35.16
C VAL A 791 2.23 22.78 36.32
N THR A 792 3.19 23.66 36.03
CA THR A 792 3.85 24.47 37.06
C THR A 792 3.10 25.78 37.31
N LEU A 793 2.86 26.09 38.59
CA LEU A 793 2.54 27.44 39.05
C LEU A 793 3.81 28.06 39.62
N LYS A 794 4.23 29.22 39.12
CA LYS A 794 5.46 29.89 39.56
C LYS A 794 5.25 31.39 39.72
N VAL A 795 5.63 31.91 40.87
CA VAL A 795 5.68 33.35 41.15
C VAL A 795 7.12 33.74 41.46
N THR A 796 7.64 34.74 40.75
CA THR A 796 8.95 35.33 41.03
C THR A 796 8.75 36.69 41.69
N VAL A 797 9.30 36.90 42.88
CA VAL A 797 9.13 38.11 43.67
C VAL A 797 10.42 38.91 43.68
N VAL A 798 10.34 40.16 43.23
CA VAL A 798 11.47 41.08 43.17
C VAL A 798 11.13 42.44 43.79
N ASP A 799 12.15 43.21 44.17
CA ASP A 799 11.99 44.62 44.51
C ASP A 799 11.93 45.51 43.27
N THR A 800 11.73 46.82 43.45
CA THR A 800 11.70 47.81 42.36
C THR A 800 13.00 47.92 41.56
N LEU A 801 14.10 47.35 42.05
CA LEU A 801 15.39 47.26 41.36
C LEU A 801 15.61 45.89 40.69
N GLY A 802 14.59 45.03 40.69
CA GLY A 802 14.66 43.69 40.12
C GLY A 802 15.53 42.72 40.93
N LYS A 803 15.75 42.99 42.22
CA LYS A 803 16.48 42.08 43.12
C LYS A 803 15.53 41.04 43.72
N PRO A 804 15.90 39.75 43.70
CA PRO A 804 15.15 38.70 44.38
C PRO A 804 14.80 39.00 45.85
N ILE A 805 13.57 38.76 46.26
CA ILE A 805 13.12 38.88 47.65
C ILE A 805 12.98 37.49 48.28
N GLN A 806 13.58 37.28 49.45
CA GLN A 806 13.45 36.03 50.22
C GLN A 806 12.19 36.03 51.08
N SER A 807 11.72 34.86 51.47
CA SER A 807 10.60 34.66 52.42
C SER A 807 9.38 35.56 52.16
N ALA A 808 9.14 35.92 50.89
CA ALA A 808 7.88 36.55 50.50
C ALA A 808 6.86 35.44 50.35
N GLN A 809 5.74 35.54 51.05
CA GLN A 809 4.67 34.57 50.92
C GLN A 809 3.90 34.86 49.63
N THR A 810 3.78 33.84 48.79
CA THR A 810 3.04 33.87 47.54
C THR A 810 1.86 32.92 47.66
N ALA A 811 0.66 33.44 47.44
CA ALA A 811 -0.55 32.64 47.46
C ALA A 811 -1.34 32.82 46.15
N ILE A 812 -1.91 31.72 45.64
CA ILE A 812 -2.76 31.69 44.45
C ILE A 812 -4.07 31.02 44.83
N TYR A 813 -5.18 31.65 44.44
CA TYR A 813 -6.53 31.17 44.69
C TYR A 813 -7.34 31.17 43.39
N LYS A 814 -8.30 30.25 43.28
CA LYS A 814 -9.29 30.32 42.19
C LYS A 814 -10.21 31.52 42.40
N THR A 815 -10.56 32.22 41.32
CA THR A 815 -11.54 33.32 41.37
C THR A 815 -12.97 32.82 41.59
N SER A 816 -13.26 31.57 41.22
CA SER A 816 -14.61 31.00 41.26
C SER A 816 -15.11 30.70 42.68
N ASP A 817 -14.23 30.22 43.56
CA ASP A 817 -14.61 29.67 44.87
C ASP A 817 -13.61 30.00 46.00
N ASN A 818 -12.57 30.79 45.72
CA ASN A 818 -11.47 31.11 46.64
C ASN A 818 -10.70 29.90 47.18
N SER A 819 -10.74 28.75 46.49
CA SER A 819 -9.91 27.60 46.87
C SER A 819 -8.42 27.91 46.72
N GLU A 820 -7.63 27.55 47.73
CA GLU A 820 -6.18 27.74 47.73
C GLU A 820 -5.51 26.73 46.80
N LEU A 821 -4.72 27.22 45.84
CA LEU A 821 -3.96 26.41 44.88
C LEU A 821 -2.46 26.39 45.21
N MET A 822 -1.97 27.46 45.84
CA MET A 822 -0.57 27.61 46.23
C MET A 822 -0.52 28.55 47.43
N ASN A 823 0.31 28.23 48.43
CA ASN A 823 0.62 29.12 49.54
C ASN A 823 2.00 28.76 50.06
N GLN A 824 3.00 29.43 49.51
CA GLN A 824 4.41 29.08 49.67
C GLN A 824 5.26 30.33 49.80
N ASP A 825 6.33 30.24 50.58
CA ASP A 825 7.35 31.28 50.64
C ASP A 825 8.31 31.16 49.46
N THR A 826 8.92 32.28 49.05
CA THR A 826 10.01 32.26 48.07
C THR A 826 11.23 31.51 48.61
N GLU A 827 11.81 30.66 47.76
CA GLU A 827 12.79 29.66 48.14
C GLU A 827 14.15 30.23 48.57
N THR A 828 14.82 29.47 49.45
CA THR A 828 16.23 29.65 49.79
C THR A 828 17.01 28.49 49.18
N VAL A 829 18.00 28.81 48.35
CA VAL A 829 18.81 27.85 47.58
C VAL A 829 20.21 27.78 48.19
N THR A 830 20.66 26.58 48.53
CA THR A 830 22.01 26.33 49.06
C THR A 830 23.02 26.19 47.91
N ALA A 831 24.27 26.59 48.17
CA ALA A 831 25.38 26.35 47.26
C ALA A 831 25.51 24.87 46.90
N GLY A 832 25.80 24.58 45.62
CA GLY A 832 25.69 23.26 45.01
C GLY A 832 24.42 23.07 44.19
N SER A 833 23.37 23.86 44.43
CA SER A 833 22.08 23.77 43.72
C SER A 833 21.71 25.02 42.91
N PHE A 834 22.62 26.00 42.76
CA PHE A 834 22.35 27.17 41.93
C PHE A 834 22.26 26.79 40.46
N VAL A 835 21.29 27.37 39.74
CA VAL A 835 21.15 27.18 38.29
C VAL A 835 21.94 28.26 37.56
N ILE A 836 22.88 27.84 36.70
CA ILE A 836 23.71 28.76 35.90
C ILE A 836 22.82 29.66 35.04
N GLY A 837 23.14 30.95 34.99
CA GLY A 837 22.39 31.96 34.26
C GLY A 837 21.22 32.58 35.03
N ILE A 838 20.86 32.06 36.21
CA ILE A 838 19.80 32.62 37.06
C ILE A 838 20.37 33.66 38.04
N LYS A 839 19.59 34.73 38.28
CA LYS A 839 19.92 35.81 39.22
C LYS A 839 19.58 35.38 40.65
N TYR A 840 20.55 35.51 41.55
CA TYR A 840 20.42 35.21 42.97
C TYR A 840 20.84 36.38 43.83
N LYS A 841 20.25 36.51 45.03
CA LYS A 841 20.70 37.40 46.11
C LYS A 841 21.29 36.57 47.24
N ILE A 842 22.56 36.80 47.58
CA ILE A 842 23.26 36.08 48.67
C ILE A 842 22.53 36.33 49.99
N LEU A 843 22.19 35.26 50.72
CA LEU A 843 21.55 35.31 52.03
C LEU A 843 22.52 35.00 53.15
N THR A 844 23.36 33.96 52.97
CA THR A 844 24.43 33.62 53.90
C THR A 844 25.67 33.22 53.11
N ILE A 845 26.85 33.59 53.60
CA ILE A 845 28.11 33.25 52.90
C ILE A 845 28.50 31.78 53.19
N GLY A 846 28.37 31.32 54.44
CA GLY A 846 28.82 29.99 54.84
C GLY A 846 30.30 29.77 54.51
N SER A 847 30.64 28.57 54.02
CA SER A 847 31.95 28.26 53.42
C SER A 847 32.00 28.49 51.90
N THR A 848 30.96 29.08 51.31
CA THR A 848 30.84 29.23 49.86
C THR A 848 31.55 30.49 49.37
N ASP A 849 32.39 30.32 48.35
CA ASP A 849 32.99 31.43 47.61
C ASP A 849 32.14 31.76 46.37
N TYR A 850 31.26 32.75 46.53
CA TYR A 850 30.39 33.30 45.50
C TYR A 850 31.15 34.02 44.38
N THR A 851 32.38 34.47 44.60
CA THR A 851 33.17 35.13 43.55
C THR A 851 33.58 34.16 42.44
N LEU A 852 33.74 32.88 42.79
CA LEU A 852 33.99 31.81 41.83
C LEU A 852 32.76 31.47 40.97
N ILE A 853 31.57 31.91 41.38
CA ILE A 853 30.30 31.61 40.70
C ILE A 853 29.55 32.87 40.26
N GLY A 854 30.27 33.96 40.00
CA GLY A 854 29.76 35.12 39.27
C GLY A 854 29.39 36.33 40.13
N ALA A 855 29.56 36.26 41.45
CA ALA A 855 29.41 37.43 42.31
C ALA A 855 30.66 38.33 42.25
N SER A 856 30.48 39.65 42.35
CA SER A 856 31.61 40.60 42.42
C SER A 856 32.31 40.61 43.79
N SER A 857 31.65 40.13 44.84
CA SER A 857 32.23 39.93 46.18
C SER A 857 31.45 38.88 46.99
N ASN A 858 32.08 38.30 48.01
CA ASN A 858 31.42 37.44 49.01
C ASN A 858 30.68 38.28 50.05
N THR A 859 29.58 38.92 49.67
CA THR A 859 28.85 39.84 50.56
C THR A 859 27.35 39.49 50.59
N VAL A 860 26.80 39.28 51.80
CA VAL A 860 25.36 39.07 51.98
C VAL A 860 24.57 40.26 51.42
N GLY A 861 23.47 39.98 50.73
CA GLY A 861 22.62 40.97 50.05
C GLY A 861 23.10 41.35 48.65
N LEU A 862 24.31 40.95 48.25
CA LEU A 862 24.78 41.14 46.89
C LEU A 862 23.97 40.26 45.93
N VAL A 863 23.63 40.83 44.78
CA VAL A 863 22.94 40.13 43.70
C VAL A 863 23.96 39.76 42.63
N PHE A 864 23.90 38.53 42.17
CA PHE A 864 24.78 38.00 41.13
C PHE A 864 24.01 37.09 40.18
N THR A 865 24.54 36.89 38.97
CA THR A 865 24.07 35.85 38.05
C THR A 865 25.00 34.66 38.20
N ALA A 866 24.47 33.49 38.55
CA ALA A 866 25.30 32.32 38.79
C ALA A 866 26.04 31.89 37.51
N THR A 867 27.37 31.79 37.57
CA THR A 867 28.20 31.22 36.49
C THR A 867 28.62 29.77 36.78
N GLY A 868 28.33 29.28 37.98
CA GLY A 868 28.53 27.90 38.41
C GLY A 868 27.58 27.54 39.56
N VAL A 869 27.48 26.25 39.88
CA VAL A 869 26.57 25.74 40.93
C VAL A 869 27.08 26.05 42.34
N GLY A 870 28.39 26.27 42.50
CA GLY A 870 29.05 26.54 43.78
C GLY A 870 29.25 25.30 44.63
N THR A 871 29.97 25.46 45.75
CA THR A 871 30.14 24.44 46.78
C THR A 871 30.12 25.10 48.17
N GLY A 872 29.90 24.33 49.23
CA GLY A 872 29.87 24.83 50.61
C GLY A 872 28.46 24.98 51.19
N THR A 873 28.34 25.76 52.27
CA THR A 873 27.11 25.88 53.07
C THR A 873 26.38 27.22 52.93
N GLY A 874 26.86 28.11 52.06
CA GLY A 874 26.20 29.39 51.80
C GLY A 874 24.83 29.21 51.16
N THR A 875 23.96 30.19 51.35
CA THR A 875 22.61 30.21 50.77
C THR A 875 22.33 31.52 50.04
N ALA A 876 21.50 31.46 48.99
CA ALA A 876 21.02 32.61 48.24
C ALA A 876 19.54 32.41 47.85
N THR A 877 18.83 33.46 47.43
CA THR A 877 17.45 33.35 46.91
C THR A 877 17.36 33.85 45.48
N ASN A 878 16.55 33.21 44.64
CA ASN A 878 16.15 33.72 43.32
C ASN A 878 14.76 34.38 43.38
N GLY A 879 14.14 34.46 44.57
CA GLY A 879 12.85 35.08 44.78
C GLY A 879 11.69 34.28 44.19
N THR A 880 11.90 33.02 43.80
CA THR A 880 10.85 32.21 43.20
C THR A 880 10.13 31.36 44.24
N SER A 881 8.84 31.13 44.01
CA SER A 881 8.07 30.11 44.69
C SER A 881 7.27 29.34 43.64
N SER A 882 7.14 28.03 43.80
CA SER A 882 6.42 27.20 42.83
C SER A 882 5.75 25.98 43.43
N THR A 883 4.67 25.53 42.80
CA THR A 883 4.01 24.25 43.07
C THR A 883 3.51 23.63 41.77
N THR A 884 3.02 22.39 41.81
CA THR A 884 2.31 21.76 40.70
C THR A 884 0.81 21.94 40.82
N PHE A 885 0.13 22.02 39.68
CA PHE A 885 -1.32 22.09 39.56
C PHE A 885 -1.78 21.04 38.54
N ASN A 886 -2.85 20.31 38.86
CA ASN A 886 -3.44 19.36 37.92
C ASN A 886 -4.36 20.12 36.92
N TYR A 887 -3.85 20.40 35.72
CA TYR A 887 -4.56 21.16 34.69
C TYR A 887 -5.59 20.30 33.96
N ILE A 888 -6.88 20.60 34.18
CA ILE A 888 -7.99 20.00 33.42
C ILE A 888 -8.55 20.98 32.39
N SER A 889 -8.58 22.27 32.72
CA SER A 889 -9.05 23.35 31.83
C SER A 889 -8.49 24.70 32.29
N ASN A 890 -8.60 25.72 31.43
CA ASN A 890 -8.23 27.08 31.78
C ASN A 890 -8.93 27.51 33.07
N THR A 891 -8.16 27.97 34.06
CA THR A 891 -8.66 28.31 35.39
C THR A 891 -8.26 29.74 35.73
N ASP A 892 -9.24 30.63 35.88
CA ASP A 892 -8.99 31.99 36.32
C ASP A 892 -8.60 32.03 37.80
N ILE A 893 -7.59 32.85 38.10
CA ILE A 893 -6.97 32.93 39.41
C ILE A 893 -6.75 34.39 39.83
N TYR A 894 -6.67 34.59 41.14
CA TYR A 894 -6.02 35.76 41.71
C TYR A 894 -4.87 35.33 42.60
N LEU A 895 -3.82 36.14 42.62
CA LEU A 895 -2.63 35.93 43.41
C LEU A 895 -2.47 37.06 44.42
N ARG A 896 -1.91 36.71 45.58
CA ARG A 896 -1.61 37.62 46.68
C ARG A 896 -0.18 37.38 47.12
N VAL A 897 0.65 38.43 47.08
CA VAL A 897 2.04 38.38 47.54
C VAL A 897 2.24 39.33 48.71
N ARG A 898 2.81 38.83 49.81
CA ARG A 898 3.05 39.61 51.03
C ARG A 898 4.39 39.31 51.68
N LYS A 899 5.02 40.33 52.24
CA LYS A 899 6.19 40.21 53.13
C LYS A 899 6.05 41.21 54.27
N SER A 900 5.61 40.72 55.44
CA SER A 900 5.26 41.55 56.60
C SER A 900 5.73 40.98 57.94
N SER A 901 6.74 40.12 57.95
CA SER A 901 7.30 39.51 59.17
C SER A 901 7.97 40.56 60.07
N SER A 902 7.84 40.40 61.38
CA SER A 902 8.46 41.29 62.37
C SER A 902 9.99 41.21 62.30
N GLY A 903 10.67 42.36 62.22
CA GLY A 903 12.14 42.46 62.13
C GLY A 903 12.72 42.52 60.71
N ASP A 904 11.90 42.34 59.66
CA ASP A 904 12.31 42.43 58.25
C ASP A 904 11.81 43.72 57.57
N THR A 905 12.39 44.08 56.41
CA THR A 905 11.80 45.07 55.49
C THR A 905 10.40 44.63 55.10
N LYS A 906 9.41 45.50 55.33
CA LYS A 906 8.01 45.28 54.98
C LYS A 906 7.70 45.88 53.62
N TYR A 907 6.78 45.25 52.92
CA TYR A 907 6.33 45.65 51.59
C TYR A 907 4.82 45.76 51.56
N PHE A 908 4.28 46.62 50.70
CA PHE A 908 2.85 46.62 50.41
C PHE A 908 2.43 45.28 49.82
N VAL A 909 1.24 44.81 50.20
CA VAL A 909 0.64 43.61 49.60
C VAL A 909 0.37 43.89 48.12
N ASN A 910 0.71 42.92 47.26
CA ASN A 910 0.40 42.99 45.83
C ASN A 910 -0.62 41.88 45.50
N ASP A 911 -1.82 42.30 45.09
CA ASP A 911 -2.86 41.42 44.60
C ASP A 911 -2.97 41.60 43.07
N SER A 912 -2.95 40.50 42.31
CA SER A 912 -3.13 40.54 40.84
C SER A 912 -3.96 39.36 40.35
N THR A 913 -4.41 39.40 39.09
CA THR A 913 -5.19 38.31 38.47
C THR A 913 -4.40 37.61 37.36
N GLY A 914 -4.84 36.42 36.98
CA GLY A 914 -4.27 35.67 35.86
C GLY A 914 -5.14 34.46 35.49
N THR A 915 -4.67 33.67 34.53
CA THR A 915 -5.33 32.44 34.12
C THR A 915 -4.28 31.34 34.01
N ILE A 916 -4.52 30.21 34.68
CA ILE A 916 -3.71 29.00 34.49
C ILE A 916 -4.11 28.40 33.14
N THR A 917 -3.12 28.11 32.30
CA THR A 917 -3.31 27.50 30.97
C THR A 917 -2.69 26.11 30.92
N SER A 918 -2.73 25.46 29.76
CA SER A 918 -2.09 24.15 29.55
C SER A 918 -0.56 24.15 29.74
N THR A 919 0.08 25.32 29.78
CA THR A 919 1.51 25.47 30.10
C THR A 919 1.75 25.87 31.56
N GLY A 920 0.71 25.91 32.39
CA GLY A 920 0.76 26.41 33.76
C GLY A 920 0.59 27.92 33.85
N PHE A 921 1.10 28.49 34.94
CA PHE A 921 1.08 29.91 35.21
C PHE A 921 2.44 30.36 35.74
N THR A 922 3.07 31.32 35.08
CA THR A 922 4.33 31.91 35.55
C THR A 922 4.23 33.42 35.49
N THR A 923 4.55 34.10 36.59
CA THR A 923 4.55 35.57 36.64
C THR A 923 5.68 36.12 37.51
N THR A 924 6.02 37.40 37.30
CA THR A 924 6.93 38.17 38.16
C THR A 924 6.14 39.28 38.84
N VAL A 925 6.19 39.31 40.18
CA VAL A 925 5.56 40.32 41.02
C VAL A 925 6.64 41.23 41.60
N THR A 926 6.49 42.53 41.38
CA THR A 926 7.35 43.55 41.97
C THR A 926 6.71 44.08 43.25
N LEU A 927 7.42 43.98 44.37
CA LEU A 927 6.99 44.54 45.66
C LEU A 927 7.63 45.91 45.89
N ILE A 928 6.83 46.83 46.45
CA ILE A 928 7.26 48.17 46.83
C ILE A 928 7.43 48.20 48.35
N VAL A 929 8.58 48.67 48.82
CA VAL A 929 8.88 48.80 50.26
C VAL A 929 7.87 49.73 50.91
N ASP A 930 7.26 49.28 51.99
CA ASP A 930 6.46 50.12 52.88
C ASP A 930 7.40 50.82 53.85
N THR A 931 7.86 52.01 53.46
CA THR A 931 8.81 52.81 54.26
C THR A 931 8.24 53.28 55.60
N ILE A 932 6.92 53.27 55.78
CA ILE A 932 6.25 53.68 57.02
C ILE A 932 6.19 52.50 57.98
N ALA A 933 5.80 51.33 57.50
CA ALA A 933 5.70 50.13 58.33
C ALA A 933 7.07 49.44 58.57
N SER A 934 8.09 49.74 57.76
CA SER A 934 9.45 49.21 57.87
C SER A 934 10.39 50.03 58.75
N ALA A 935 9.99 51.24 59.14
CA ALA A 935 10.67 52.07 60.15
C ALA A 935 10.24 51.64 61.55
#